data_AF-A0A7W0FSN9-F1
#
_entry.id   AF-A0A7W0FSN9-F1
#
_cell.length_a   1.000
_cell.length_b   1.000
_cell.length_c   1.000
_cell.angle_alpha   90.00
_cell.angle_beta   90.00
_cell.angle_gamma   90.00
#
_symmetry.space_group_name_H-M   'P 1'
#
loop_
_entity.id
_entity.type
_entity.pdbx_description
1 polymer ?
#
loop_
_entity_poly.entity_id
_entity_poly.type
_entity_poly.pdbx_seq_one_letter_code
_entity_poly.pdbx_strand_id
1 'polypeptide(L)'
;MTDRRYRPVPAQVDLPAMEHEILAFWRDNDTFARSLAQTERGEPWTFYEGPPTANGRPGVHHVEARVFKDVFPRFKTMQGRHVVRKAGWDCHGLPVEIAVEKELGFSGKRDIETYGVAAFNAACRASVERHVGEFETMTERMGYWVDMSAAYWTMNTSYVESVWWSLKQVYDQGLLVEDHRVAPYCPRCETTLSDHELGQPDSYQTVVDPSVYVRFPLTSGPYAGTAALLIWTTTPWTLVANTAVAVRPDVTYVAARRGEDGEMLVVAEALVEQALGAGWAVLDRFPGSVMEHWSYERPFALVDWPAGELGHFVGLADYVTTEDGTGLVHQAPAFGAEDLAVGRLYGLPVVNPVRPDGHFADDVRLVGGVFFKDADAALVHDLAERGLLFRDLGYEHAYPHCWRCHTPLLYYAQPSWYIRTTQVKDALLAENEKTTWFPENIKWGRYGDWLKNNIDWALSRARFWGTPLPLWRCAKDTGHLVCVGSLTELGELVDRDLTDLDPHRPYVDDVVVPCAACDGEMHRVPEVIDGWYDSGSMPFAQWGYPHVEGSVERFNQAFPAQFICEAIDQTRGWFYTLMAVNTIVHGRSSYENVLCLGHIVAEDGRKMSKHLGNILEPMPLMDEHGADALRWFMTASGSPWLQRRVGHHVLQEIVRKTLLTYWNTASFLTLYAGANDWAPATGPWPPVADRPLLDRWALSELHRLTEEVTGAYESFDTPRVGRLLAGYVDDLSNWYVRRSRRRFWEGDPAALATLHECLYLLTMLMAPVVPFVTERVWQDVVRPWGPHIS
;
A
#
# COMPACT_ATOMS: atom_id res chain seq x y z
N MET A 1 1.88 -24.64 52.00
CA MET A 1 1.81 -25.87 51.18
C MET A 1 0.79 -25.58 50.09
N THR A 2 1.24 -25.16 48.91
CA THR A 2 0.36 -24.96 47.75
C THR A 2 -0.16 -26.32 47.30
N ASP A 3 -1.47 -26.43 47.11
CA ASP A 3 -2.13 -27.63 46.61
C ASP A 3 -1.60 -27.91 45.19
N ARG A 4 -0.59 -28.77 45.10
CA ARG A 4 0.01 -29.22 43.84
C ARG A 4 -0.94 -30.27 43.28
N ARG A 5 -2.00 -29.82 42.61
CA ARG A 5 -2.96 -30.64 41.88
C ARG A 5 -3.27 -29.97 40.54
N TYR A 6 -3.62 -30.78 39.55
CA TYR A 6 -4.15 -30.27 38.29
C TYR A 6 -5.38 -29.42 38.57
N ARG A 7 -5.51 -28.28 37.87
CA ARG A 7 -6.78 -27.58 37.82
C ARG A 7 -7.65 -28.31 36.79
N PRO A 8 -8.90 -28.66 37.13
CA PRO A 8 -9.77 -29.35 36.18
C PRO A 8 -9.98 -28.52 34.91
N VAL A 9 -9.67 -29.09 33.75
CA VAL A 9 -10.04 -28.51 32.45
C VAL A 9 -11.41 -29.07 32.08
N PRO A 10 -12.47 -28.24 31.97
CA PRO A 10 -13.83 -28.72 31.76
C PRO A 10 -14.02 -29.38 30.39
N ALA A 11 -14.95 -30.33 30.28
CA ALA A 11 -15.22 -31.04 29.02
C ALA A 11 -15.89 -30.16 27.95
N GLN A 12 -16.49 -29.04 28.36
CA GLN A 12 -17.04 -28.03 27.47
C GLN A 12 -16.35 -26.70 27.78
N VAL A 13 -16.10 -25.91 26.75
CA VAL A 13 -15.50 -24.58 26.86
C VAL A 13 -16.26 -23.60 25.99
N ASP A 14 -16.55 -22.44 26.57
CA ASP A 14 -16.94 -21.24 25.84
C ASP A 14 -15.63 -20.51 25.49
N LEU A 15 -15.22 -20.61 24.22
CA LEU A 15 -13.94 -20.06 23.76
C LEU A 15 -13.91 -18.52 23.92
N PRO A 16 -14.90 -17.75 23.42
CA PRO A 16 -14.94 -16.30 23.65
C PRO A 16 -14.84 -15.91 25.12
N ALA A 17 -15.61 -16.53 26.01
CA ALA A 17 -15.56 -16.21 27.44
C ALA A 17 -14.19 -16.50 28.05
N MET A 18 -13.60 -17.65 27.71
CA MET A 18 -12.26 -18.03 28.15
C MET A 18 -11.18 -17.07 27.66
N GLU A 19 -11.27 -16.61 26.40
CA GLU A 19 -10.34 -15.63 25.84
C GLU A 19 -10.38 -14.31 26.62
N HIS A 20 -11.57 -13.82 27.00
CA HIS A 20 -11.70 -12.63 27.84
C HIS A 20 -11.09 -12.80 29.24
N GLU A 21 -11.23 -13.98 29.85
CA GLU A 21 -10.53 -14.30 31.11
C GLU A 21 -9.01 -14.24 30.95
N ILE A 22 -8.48 -14.75 29.84
CA ILE A 22 -7.04 -14.73 29.54
C ILE A 22 -6.54 -13.32 29.23
N LEU A 23 -7.31 -12.49 28.52
CA LEU A 23 -6.97 -11.07 28.32
C LEU A 23 -6.85 -10.34 29.66
N ALA A 24 -7.82 -10.52 30.55
CA ALA A 24 -7.77 -9.96 31.89
C ALA A 24 -6.54 -10.46 32.65
N PHE A 25 -6.25 -11.76 32.58
CA PHE A 25 -5.05 -12.34 33.19
C PHE A 25 -3.76 -11.71 32.65
N TRP A 26 -3.60 -11.58 31.34
CA TRP A 26 -2.40 -10.99 30.75
C TRP A 26 -2.19 -9.54 31.18
N ARG A 27 -3.27 -8.76 31.21
CA ARG A 27 -3.25 -7.36 31.67
C ARG A 27 -2.89 -7.28 33.15
N ASP A 28 -3.57 -8.03 34.01
CA ASP A 28 -3.37 -7.97 35.47
C ASP A 28 -1.98 -8.47 35.90
N ASN A 29 -1.26 -9.18 35.02
CA ASN A 29 0.09 -9.70 35.26
C ASN A 29 1.17 -9.04 34.40
N ASP A 30 0.86 -7.97 33.66
CA ASP A 30 1.80 -7.28 32.74
C ASP A 30 2.54 -8.25 31.79
N THR A 31 1.85 -9.27 31.29
CA THR A 31 2.49 -10.45 30.69
C THR A 31 3.34 -10.08 29.47
N PHE A 32 2.85 -9.16 28.63
CA PHE A 32 3.62 -8.67 27.49
C PHE A 32 4.89 -7.92 27.91
N ALA A 33 4.78 -6.94 28.82
CA ALA A 33 5.93 -6.17 29.30
C ALA A 33 6.97 -7.08 29.99
N ARG A 34 6.51 -8.07 30.76
CA ARG A 34 7.38 -9.06 31.39
C ARG A 34 8.09 -9.95 30.39
N SER A 35 7.47 -10.30 29.27
CA SER A 35 8.12 -11.07 28.20
C SER A 35 9.29 -10.29 27.56
N LEU A 36 9.17 -8.97 27.45
CA LEU A 36 10.25 -8.10 27.00
C LEU A 36 11.36 -8.00 28.05
N ALA A 37 11.00 -7.79 29.32
CA ALA A 37 11.96 -7.72 30.42
C ALA A 37 12.77 -9.01 30.58
N GLN A 38 12.14 -10.18 30.41
CA GLN A 38 12.81 -11.49 30.46
C GLN A 38 13.86 -11.67 29.36
N THR A 39 13.69 -10.98 28.23
CA THR A 39 14.56 -11.10 27.05
C THR A 39 15.45 -9.88 26.84
N GLU A 40 15.51 -8.91 27.77
CA GLU A 40 16.26 -7.65 27.62
C GLU A 40 17.74 -7.84 27.25
N ARG A 41 18.36 -8.94 27.72
CA ARG A 41 19.77 -9.29 27.41
C ARG A 41 19.92 -10.20 26.18
N GLY A 42 18.82 -10.57 25.55
CA GLY A 42 18.79 -11.40 24.35
C GLY A 42 19.23 -10.62 23.11
N GLU A 43 19.60 -11.35 22.06
CA GLU A 43 19.92 -10.73 20.77
C GLU A 43 18.66 -10.04 20.20
N PRO A 44 18.73 -8.76 19.80
CA PRO A 44 17.61 -8.07 19.18
C PRO A 44 17.10 -8.80 17.94
N TRP A 45 15.79 -8.79 17.74
CA TRP A 45 15.16 -9.18 16.50
C TRP A 45 14.00 -8.22 16.26
N THR A 46 14.08 -7.48 15.16
CA THR A 46 13.22 -6.34 14.85
C THR A 46 12.30 -6.71 13.71
N PHE A 47 11.04 -6.31 13.86
CA PHE A 47 10.09 -6.22 12.76
C PHE A 47 9.50 -4.81 12.72
N TYR A 48 8.97 -4.41 11.56
CA TYR A 48 8.19 -3.18 11.46
C TYR A 48 6.72 -3.49 11.24
N GLU A 49 5.86 -2.78 11.97
CA GLU A 49 4.42 -2.72 11.69
C GLU A 49 4.17 -1.59 10.68
N GLY A 50 3.60 -1.94 9.52
CA GLY A 50 3.08 -0.94 8.59
C GLY A 50 1.98 -0.14 9.28
N PRO A 51 2.11 1.20 9.37
CA PRO A 51 1.17 2.01 10.11
C PRO A 51 -0.18 2.02 9.40
N PRO A 52 -1.28 1.52 9.99
CA PRO A 52 -2.60 1.69 9.41
C PRO A 52 -2.99 3.17 9.38
N THR A 53 -3.66 3.58 8.31
CA THR A 53 -4.32 4.89 8.29
C THR A 53 -5.58 4.83 9.15
N ALA A 54 -5.65 5.63 10.21
CA ALA A 54 -6.80 5.65 11.12
C ALA A 54 -7.94 6.55 10.58
N ASN A 55 -8.42 6.25 9.37
CA ASN A 55 -9.50 7.01 8.71
C ASN A 55 -10.83 6.24 8.59
N GLY A 56 -10.91 5.06 9.22
CA GLY A 56 -12.09 4.21 9.20
C GLY A 56 -11.99 3.06 10.19
N ARG A 57 -13.03 2.23 10.26
CA ARG A 57 -13.10 1.08 11.15
C ARG A 57 -12.17 -0.05 10.71
N PRO A 58 -11.58 -0.82 11.65
CA PRO A 58 -10.77 -1.97 11.28
C PRO A 58 -11.62 -3.12 10.70
N GLY A 59 -11.28 -3.58 9.49
CA GLY A 59 -11.82 -4.81 8.89
C GLY A 59 -10.98 -6.07 9.12
N VAL A 60 -11.53 -7.24 8.72
CA VAL A 60 -10.88 -8.56 8.85
C VAL A 60 -9.52 -8.66 8.14
N HIS A 61 -9.30 -7.90 7.08
CA HIS A 61 -8.00 -7.84 6.39
C HIS A 61 -6.88 -7.30 7.29
N HIS A 62 -7.17 -6.41 8.25
CA HIS A 62 -6.16 -5.96 9.22
C HIS A 62 -5.77 -7.06 10.20
N VAL A 63 -6.70 -7.97 10.53
CA VAL A 63 -6.43 -9.10 11.41
C VAL A 63 -5.39 -10.01 10.76
N GLU A 64 -5.49 -10.29 9.45
CA GLU A 64 -4.55 -11.18 8.76
C GLU A 64 -3.10 -10.71 8.94
N ALA A 65 -2.75 -9.50 8.51
CA ALA A 65 -1.40 -8.98 8.64
C ALA A 65 -0.92 -8.94 10.11
N ARG A 66 -1.78 -8.54 11.05
CA ARG A 66 -1.44 -8.48 12.48
C ARG A 66 -1.19 -9.85 13.10
N VAL A 67 -1.88 -10.90 12.68
CA VAL A 67 -1.61 -12.26 13.16
C VAL A 67 -0.21 -12.71 12.76
N PHE A 68 0.20 -12.49 11.50
CA PHE A 68 1.57 -12.80 11.08
C PHE A 68 2.60 -11.96 11.84
N LYS A 69 2.30 -10.67 12.07
CA LYS A 69 3.10 -9.75 12.90
C LYS A 69 3.08 -10.05 14.40
N ASP A 70 2.32 -11.04 14.87
CA ASP A 70 2.33 -11.49 16.27
C ASP A 70 2.99 -12.87 16.43
N VAL A 71 2.71 -13.79 15.50
CA VAL A 71 3.19 -15.18 15.51
C VAL A 71 4.72 -15.23 15.54
N PHE A 72 5.40 -14.53 14.63
CA PHE A 72 6.87 -14.60 14.57
C PHE A 72 7.55 -13.86 15.73
N PRO A 73 7.11 -12.67 16.15
CA PRO A 73 7.60 -12.07 17.38
C PRO A 73 7.44 -12.97 18.61
N ARG A 74 6.28 -13.63 18.79
CA ARG A 74 6.10 -14.59 19.89
C ARG A 74 7.09 -15.75 19.79
N PHE A 75 7.21 -16.36 18.61
CA PHE A 75 8.14 -17.45 18.36
C PHE A 75 9.59 -17.03 18.67
N LYS A 76 10.04 -15.86 18.21
CA LYS A 76 11.40 -15.35 18.46
C LYS A 76 11.63 -14.99 19.93
N THR A 77 10.65 -14.41 20.61
CA THR A 77 10.72 -14.19 22.07
C THR A 77 10.84 -15.52 22.82
N MET A 78 10.11 -16.56 22.42
CA MET A 78 10.22 -17.91 23.01
C MET A 78 11.58 -18.58 22.77
N GLN A 79 12.32 -18.16 21.73
CA GLN A 79 13.72 -18.54 21.50
C GLN A 79 14.74 -17.67 22.26
N GLY A 80 14.28 -16.76 23.12
CA GLY A 80 15.13 -15.89 23.93
C GLY A 80 15.61 -14.61 23.23
N ARG A 81 15.07 -14.28 22.05
CA ARG A 81 15.37 -13.02 21.35
C ARG A 81 14.63 -11.85 21.97
N HIS A 82 15.25 -10.68 21.99
CA HIS A 82 14.59 -9.45 22.40
C HIS A 82 13.82 -8.84 21.22
N VAL A 83 12.49 -8.80 21.31
CA VAL A 83 11.63 -8.36 20.19
C VAL A 83 10.76 -7.19 20.63
N VAL A 84 11.27 -5.97 20.48
CA VAL A 84 10.48 -4.75 20.73
C VAL A 84 9.38 -4.65 19.67
N ARG A 85 8.16 -4.34 20.10
CA ARG A 85 6.96 -4.33 19.24
C ARG A 85 6.26 -2.99 19.44
N LYS A 86 6.41 -2.08 18.49
CA LYS A 86 5.93 -0.71 18.59
C LYS A 86 4.87 -0.46 17.51
N ALA A 87 3.70 0.00 17.92
CA ALA A 87 2.62 0.34 17.01
C ALA A 87 2.90 1.68 16.32
N GLY A 88 2.08 2.00 15.32
CA GLY A 88 2.20 3.24 14.58
C GLY A 88 0.94 3.65 13.87
N TRP A 89 0.83 4.95 13.58
CA TRP A 89 -0.34 5.52 12.92
C TRP A 89 0.07 6.42 11.75
N ASP A 90 -0.50 6.11 10.59
CA ASP A 90 -0.42 6.96 9.41
C ASP A 90 -1.55 7.98 9.51
N CYS A 91 -1.18 9.24 9.71
CA CYS A 91 -2.06 10.31 10.15
C CYS A 91 -2.31 11.32 9.05
N HIS A 92 -1.54 11.30 7.96
CA HIS A 92 -1.49 12.36 6.96
C HIS A 92 -2.14 11.97 5.62
N GLY A 93 -2.29 12.98 4.77
CA GLY A 93 -2.59 12.80 3.36
C GLY A 93 -4.08 12.67 3.01
N LEU A 94 -4.29 12.42 1.72
CA LEU A 94 -5.62 12.34 1.08
C LEU A 94 -6.63 11.44 1.81
N PRO A 95 -6.27 10.26 2.37
CA PRO A 95 -7.27 9.39 2.97
C PRO A 95 -7.95 10.01 4.20
N VAL A 96 -7.23 10.83 4.97
CA VAL A 96 -7.76 11.53 6.15
C VAL A 96 -8.54 12.76 5.70
N GLU A 97 -7.97 13.57 4.80
CA GLU A 97 -8.64 14.77 4.28
C GLU A 97 -9.99 14.44 3.64
N ILE A 98 -10.07 13.42 2.77
CA ILE A 98 -11.32 13.05 2.09
C ILE A 98 -12.39 12.57 3.10
N ALA A 99 -11.98 11.88 4.17
CA ALA A 99 -12.91 11.47 5.22
C ALA A 99 -13.49 12.69 5.94
N VAL A 100 -12.65 13.67 6.28
CA VAL A 100 -13.07 14.92 6.92
C VAL A 100 -13.88 15.81 5.98
N GLU A 101 -13.49 15.94 4.72
CA GLU A 101 -14.28 16.63 3.68
C GLU A 101 -15.70 16.06 3.62
N LYS A 102 -15.83 14.73 3.62
CA LYS A 102 -17.15 14.06 3.61
C LYS A 102 -17.96 14.33 4.87
N GLU A 103 -17.33 14.35 6.05
CA GLU A 103 -17.99 14.69 7.31
C GLU A 103 -18.48 16.15 7.34
N LEU A 104 -17.70 17.06 6.77
CA LEU A 104 -18.00 18.49 6.69
C LEU A 104 -18.88 18.87 5.49
N GLY A 105 -19.11 17.94 4.56
CA GLY A 105 -19.88 18.18 3.33
C GLY A 105 -19.14 19.03 2.29
N PHE A 106 -17.80 19.02 2.32
CA PHE A 106 -16.98 19.77 1.37
C PHE A 106 -16.87 19.04 0.03
N SER A 107 -16.81 19.83 -1.03
CA SER A 107 -16.80 19.36 -2.42
C SER A 107 -15.46 19.56 -3.12
N GLY A 108 -14.58 20.39 -2.57
CA GLY A 108 -13.25 20.64 -3.12
C GLY A 108 -12.41 21.59 -2.28
N LYS A 109 -11.28 22.02 -2.84
CA LYS A 109 -10.24 22.79 -2.14
C LYS A 109 -10.74 24.15 -1.63
N ARG A 110 -11.58 24.81 -2.41
CA ARG A 110 -12.13 26.13 -2.08
C ARG A 110 -12.96 26.14 -0.79
N ASP A 111 -13.68 25.06 -0.51
CA ASP A 111 -14.46 24.93 0.73
C ASP A 111 -13.52 24.89 1.95
N ILE A 112 -12.39 24.18 1.83
CA ILE A 112 -11.34 24.10 2.86
C ILE A 112 -10.70 25.46 3.10
N GLU A 113 -10.33 26.17 2.04
CA GLU A 113 -9.73 27.51 2.16
C GLU A 113 -10.69 28.51 2.80
N THR A 114 -11.99 28.42 2.45
CA THR A 114 -13.04 29.25 3.05
C THR A 114 -13.28 28.91 4.52
N TYR A 115 -13.22 27.62 4.88
CA TYR A 115 -13.32 27.15 6.27
C TYR A 115 -12.10 27.53 7.12
N GLY A 116 -10.94 27.62 6.48
CA GLY A 116 -9.65 27.95 7.09
C GLY A 116 -8.78 26.72 7.30
N VAL A 117 -7.54 26.78 6.81
CA VAL A 117 -6.57 25.66 6.84
C VAL A 117 -6.31 25.16 8.26
N ALA A 118 -6.14 26.05 9.23
CA ALA A 118 -5.89 25.67 10.62
C ALA A 118 -7.07 24.87 11.23
N ALA A 119 -8.31 25.31 10.98
CA ALA A 119 -9.50 24.63 11.46
C ALA A 119 -9.71 23.27 10.78
N PHE A 120 -9.41 23.18 9.47
CA PHE A 120 -9.47 21.93 8.73
C PHE A 120 -8.43 20.92 9.23
N ASN A 121 -7.17 21.34 9.39
CA ASN A 121 -6.11 20.48 9.89
C ASN A 121 -6.37 20.00 11.33
N ALA A 122 -6.96 20.84 12.18
CA ALA A 122 -7.42 20.44 13.51
C ALA A 122 -8.51 19.35 13.45
N ALA A 123 -9.44 19.44 12.50
CA ALA A 123 -10.46 18.41 12.27
C ALA A 123 -9.84 17.09 11.76
N CYS A 124 -8.84 17.16 10.88
CA CYS A 124 -8.06 15.99 10.44
C CYS A 124 -7.38 15.29 11.62
N ARG A 125 -6.67 16.04 12.47
CA ARG A 125 -6.03 15.51 13.69
C ARG A 125 -7.02 14.78 14.59
N ALA A 126 -8.16 15.42 14.90
CA ALA A 126 -9.20 14.82 15.74
C ALA A 126 -9.86 13.58 15.10
N SER A 127 -9.95 13.52 13.78
CA SER A 127 -10.54 12.37 13.09
C SER A 127 -9.67 11.11 13.22
N VAL A 128 -8.35 11.27 13.12
CA VAL A 128 -7.37 10.17 13.30
C VAL A 128 -7.48 9.59 14.72
N GLU A 129 -7.44 10.45 15.74
CA GLU A 129 -7.51 10.04 17.15
C GLU A 129 -8.78 9.24 17.48
N ARG A 130 -9.93 9.58 16.89
CA ARG A 130 -11.19 8.84 17.10
C ARG A 130 -11.13 7.40 16.63
N HIS A 131 -10.51 7.12 15.48
CA HIS A 131 -10.50 5.79 14.89
C HIS A 131 -9.45 4.86 15.54
N VAL A 132 -8.40 5.42 16.13
CA VAL A 132 -7.35 4.65 16.84
C VAL A 132 -7.94 3.76 17.94
N GLY A 133 -8.90 4.25 18.72
CA GLY A 133 -9.51 3.46 19.79
C GLY A 133 -10.23 2.18 19.31
N GLU A 134 -10.83 2.21 18.12
CA GLU A 134 -11.44 1.00 17.53
C GLU A 134 -10.37 -0.03 17.12
N PHE A 135 -9.24 0.44 16.58
CA PHE A 135 -8.10 -0.43 16.26
C PHE A 135 -7.43 -1.00 17.50
N GLU A 136 -7.30 -0.24 18.59
CA GLU A 136 -6.78 -0.71 19.87
C GLU A 136 -7.65 -1.84 20.45
N THR A 137 -8.97 -1.64 20.43
CA THR A 137 -9.93 -2.65 20.90
C THR A 137 -9.78 -3.95 20.10
N MET A 138 -9.68 -3.86 18.77
CA MET A 138 -9.45 -5.05 17.92
C MET A 138 -8.09 -5.70 18.21
N THR A 139 -7.01 -4.92 18.34
CA THR A 139 -5.65 -5.40 18.66
C THR A 139 -5.65 -6.23 19.93
N GLU A 140 -6.26 -5.73 21.00
CA GLU A 140 -6.35 -6.44 22.27
C GLU A 140 -7.19 -7.72 22.11
N ARG A 141 -8.38 -7.61 21.51
CA ARG A 141 -9.31 -8.74 21.34
C ARG A 141 -8.69 -9.91 20.57
N MET A 142 -7.87 -9.65 19.56
CA MET A 142 -7.18 -10.69 18.78
C MET A 142 -5.91 -11.22 19.44
N GLY A 143 -5.49 -10.65 20.57
CA GLY A 143 -4.27 -11.03 21.29
C GLY A 143 -2.99 -10.62 20.57
N TYR A 144 -3.00 -9.51 19.82
CA TYR A 144 -1.79 -8.99 19.20
C TYR A 144 -0.99 -8.18 20.24
N TRP A 145 0.17 -8.70 20.66
CA TRP A 145 1.02 -7.99 21.61
C TRP A 145 1.87 -6.94 20.89
N VAL A 146 1.50 -5.68 21.06
CA VAL A 146 2.21 -4.51 20.55
C VAL A 146 2.06 -3.35 21.54
N ASP A 147 3.11 -2.54 21.70
CA ASP A 147 3.07 -1.35 22.55
C ASP A 147 2.36 -0.20 21.82
N MET A 148 1.10 0.03 22.22
CA MET A 148 0.28 1.14 21.78
C MET A 148 0.59 2.43 22.54
N SER A 149 1.08 2.35 23.78
CA SER A 149 1.37 3.53 24.61
C SER A 149 2.53 4.35 24.07
N ALA A 150 3.50 3.68 23.44
CA ALA A 150 4.62 4.29 22.75
C ALA A 150 4.43 4.34 21.23
N ALA A 151 3.20 4.23 20.72
CA ALA A 151 2.92 4.29 19.28
C ALA A 151 3.50 5.58 18.66
N TYR A 152 4.14 5.45 17.50
CA TYR A 152 4.56 6.63 16.75
C TYR A 152 3.39 7.18 15.93
N TRP A 153 3.38 8.49 15.73
CA TRP A 153 2.37 9.18 14.94
C TRP A 153 3.11 10.02 13.92
N THR A 154 2.79 9.84 12.64
CA THR A 154 3.39 10.61 11.54
C THR A 154 3.16 12.13 11.68
N MET A 155 2.11 12.52 12.41
CA MET A 155 1.78 13.93 12.73
C MET A 155 2.49 14.50 13.97
N ASN A 156 3.40 13.75 14.61
CA ASN A 156 4.20 14.27 15.72
C ASN A 156 5.36 15.12 15.20
N THR A 157 5.67 16.23 15.86
CA THR A 157 6.76 17.14 15.50
C THR A 157 8.09 16.42 15.27
N SER A 158 8.48 15.54 16.19
CA SER A 158 9.74 14.78 16.07
C SER A 158 9.77 13.87 14.84
N TYR A 159 8.62 13.35 14.40
CA TYR A 159 8.52 12.53 13.19
C TYR A 159 8.65 13.41 11.94
N VAL A 160 7.96 14.56 11.91
CA VAL A 160 8.04 15.53 10.82
C VAL A 160 9.46 16.06 10.65
N GLU A 161 10.17 16.39 11.73
CA GLU A 161 11.57 16.83 11.66
C GLU A 161 12.51 15.74 11.15
N SER A 162 12.26 14.47 11.47
CA SER A 162 12.98 13.35 10.86
C SER A 162 12.76 13.26 9.36
N VAL A 163 11.51 13.46 8.91
CA VAL A 163 11.16 13.50 7.49
C VAL A 163 11.81 14.71 6.80
N TRP A 164 11.88 15.87 7.45
CA TRP A 164 12.61 17.02 6.93
C TRP A 164 14.11 16.73 6.80
N TRP A 165 14.71 16.09 7.80
CA TRP A 165 16.10 15.64 7.72
C TRP A 165 16.32 14.76 6.48
N SER A 166 15.46 13.77 6.23
CA SER A 166 15.64 12.87 5.09
C SER A 166 15.43 13.60 3.77
N LEU A 167 14.44 14.48 3.66
CA LEU A 167 14.22 15.30 2.47
C LEU A 167 15.40 16.23 2.18
N LYS A 168 16.02 16.81 3.21
CA LYS A 168 17.26 17.57 3.08
C LYS A 168 18.41 16.69 2.56
N GLN A 169 18.54 15.44 3.02
CA GLN A 169 19.54 14.52 2.46
C GLN A 169 19.29 14.25 0.96
N VAL A 170 18.02 14.06 0.56
CA VAL A 170 17.66 13.86 -0.86
C VAL A 170 17.94 15.12 -1.69
N TYR A 171 17.68 16.31 -1.13
CA TYR A 171 17.96 17.59 -1.77
C TYR A 171 19.46 17.84 -1.94
N ASP A 172 20.25 17.62 -0.90
CA ASP A 172 21.70 17.82 -0.91
C ASP A 172 22.41 16.86 -1.90
N GLN A 173 21.81 15.70 -2.18
CA GLN A 173 22.25 14.77 -3.24
C GLN A 173 21.83 15.19 -4.66
N GLY A 174 21.05 16.27 -4.82
CA GLY A 174 20.53 16.72 -6.12
C GLY A 174 19.40 15.85 -6.70
N LEU A 175 18.78 15.01 -5.87
CA LEU A 175 17.73 14.09 -6.28
C LEU A 175 16.32 14.67 -6.14
N LEU A 176 16.11 15.64 -5.23
CA LEU A 176 14.85 16.36 -5.09
C LEU A 176 14.84 17.58 -6.01
N VAL A 177 14.01 17.54 -7.07
CA VAL A 177 13.99 18.58 -8.10
C VAL A 177 12.57 19.02 -8.43
N GLU A 178 12.43 20.29 -8.80
CA GLU A 178 11.23 20.80 -9.44
C GLU A 178 11.31 20.55 -10.95
N ASP A 179 10.23 20.04 -11.55
CA ASP A 179 10.11 19.89 -13.00
C ASP A 179 8.66 20.17 -13.40
N HIS A 180 8.48 20.62 -14.64
CA HIS A 180 7.17 20.84 -15.23
C HIS A 180 6.82 19.62 -16.08
N ARG A 181 6.19 18.61 -15.46
CA ARG A 181 5.82 17.35 -16.12
C ARG A 181 4.32 17.18 -16.18
N VAL A 182 3.89 16.38 -17.15
CA VAL A 182 2.54 15.83 -17.17
C VAL A 182 2.52 14.66 -16.20
N ALA A 183 1.66 14.74 -15.19
CA ALA A 183 1.46 13.66 -14.22
C ALA A 183 -0.03 13.31 -14.11
N PRO A 184 -0.37 12.10 -13.66
CA PRO A 184 -1.74 11.76 -13.30
C PRO A 184 -2.26 12.74 -12.25
N TYR A 185 -3.45 13.29 -12.48
CA TYR A 185 -4.01 14.36 -11.67
C TYR A 185 -5.47 14.09 -11.33
N CYS A 186 -5.81 14.25 -10.06
CA CYS A 186 -7.18 14.13 -9.61
C CYS A 186 -7.82 15.53 -9.56
N PRO A 187 -8.81 15.84 -10.43
CA PRO A 187 -9.42 17.17 -10.47
C PRO A 187 -10.30 17.45 -9.25
N ARG A 188 -10.86 16.42 -8.63
CA ARG A 188 -11.66 16.56 -7.40
C ARG A 188 -10.79 16.80 -6.16
N CYS A 189 -9.63 16.14 -6.09
CA CYS A 189 -8.67 16.36 -5.00
C CYS A 189 -7.69 17.51 -5.31
N GLU A 190 -7.73 18.06 -6.51
CA GLU A 190 -6.84 19.10 -7.03
C GLU A 190 -5.35 18.83 -6.79
N THR A 191 -4.88 17.58 -6.96
CA THR A 191 -3.49 17.20 -6.74
C THR A 191 -3.00 16.13 -7.70
N THR A 192 -1.69 16.12 -7.96
CA THR A 192 -0.99 15.03 -8.64
C THR A 192 -1.03 13.77 -7.81
N LEU A 193 -1.00 12.63 -8.50
CA LEU A 193 -0.85 11.29 -7.93
C LEU A 193 0.41 10.63 -8.49
N SER A 194 1.03 9.78 -7.70
CA SER A 194 2.19 8.99 -8.13
C SER A 194 1.77 7.78 -8.98
N ASP A 195 2.72 7.22 -9.73
CA ASP A 195 2.48 5.98 -10.47
C ASP A 195 2.16 4.79 -9.56
N HIS A 196 2.71 4.77 -8.34
CA HIS A 196 2.41 3.70 -7.39
C HIS A 196 0.99 3.84 -6.82
N GLU A 197 0.45 5.06 -6.70
CA GLU A 197 -0.96 5.30 -6.41
C GLU A 197 -1.87 4.86 -7.57
N LEU A 198 -1.45 5.06 -8.83
CA LEU A 198 -2.14 4.48 -9.98
C LEU A 198 -2.08 2.94 -10.02
N GLY A 199 -1.06 2.35 -9.43
CA GLY A 199 -0.90 0.90 -9.29
C GLY A 199 -1.77 0.27 -8.20
N GLN A 200 -2.50 1.08 -7.41
CA GLN A 200 -3.39 0.58 -6.36
C GLN A 200 -4.63 -0.13 -6.95
N PRO A 201 -5.25 -1.05 -6.18
CA PRO A 201 -6.50 -1.69 -6.61
C PRO A 201 -7.61 -0.67 -6.92
N ASP A 202 -8.44 -0.96 -7.92
CA ASP A 202 -9.57 -0.13 -8.39
C ASP A 202 -9.18 1.23 -9.02
N SER A 203 -7.89 1.53 -9.16
CA SER A 203 -7.41 2.72 -9.88
C SER A 203 -7.69 2.67 -11.37
N TYR A 204 -7.85 1.48 -11.97
CA TYR A 204 -8.29 1.33 -13.36
C TYR A 204 -9.68 0.71 -13.41
N GLN A 205 -10.58 1.34 -14.14
CA GLN A 205 -11.97 0.88 -14.31
C GLN A 205 -12.30 0.79 -15.79
N THR A 206 -13.06 -0.24 -16.17
CA THR A 206 -13.55 -0.36 -17.55
C THR A 206 -14.65 0.66 -17.79
N VAL A 207 -14.45 1.54 -18.76
CA VAL A 207 -15.40 2.57 -19.18
C VAL A 207 -15.63 2.49 -20.69
N VAL A 208 -16.74 3.07 -21.14
CA VAL A 208 -17.02 3.25 -22.57
C VAL A 208 -16.89 4.74 -22.87
N ASP A 209 -15.81 5.10 -23.57
CA ASP A 209 -15.53 6.48 -24.00
C ASP A 209 -15.79 6.64 -25.50
N PRO A 210 -16.06 7.86 -25.99
CA PRO A 210 -16.12 8.14 -27.41
C PRO A 210 -14.74 8.00 -28.07
N SER A 211 -14.65 7.14 -29.08
CA SER A 211 -13.49 6.99 -29.96
C SER A 211 -13.79 7.63 -31.30
N VAL A 212 -13.16 8.78 -31.56
CA VAL A 212 -13.44 9.60 -32.73
C VAL A 212 -12.30 9.61 -33.73
N TYR A 213 -12.67 9.69 -35.01
CA TYR A 213 -11.77 9.93 -36.12
C TYR A 213 -12.06 11.33 -36.66
N VAL A 214 -11.07 12.22 -36.66
CA VAL A 214 -11.23 13.64 -36.96
C VAL A 214 -10.32 14.03 -38.11
N ARG A 215 -10.88 14.77 -39.07
CA ARG A 215 -10.16 15.32 -40.22
C ARG A 215 -9.47 16.61 -39.84
N PHE A 216 -8.17 16.69 -40.09
CA PHE A 216 -7.38 17.91 -39.97
C PHE A 216 -6.96 18.34 -41.39
N PRO A 217 -7.68 19.28 -42.04
CA PRO A 217 -7.40 19.70 -43.41
C PRO A 217 -5.97 20.21 -43.59
N LEU A 218 -5.24 19.75 -44.60
CA LEU A 218 -3.88 20.22 -44.87
C LEU A 218 -3.90 21.63 -45.48
N THR A 219 -3.06 22.51 -44.96
CA THR A 219 -2.88 23.89 -45.41
C THR A 219 -1.52 24.12 -46.08
N SER A 220 -0.57 23.21 -45.93
CA SER A 220 0.70 23.19 -46.66
C SER A 220 1.11 21.75 -47.03
N GLY A 221 2.21 21.60 -47.76
CA GLY A 221 2.66 20.32 -48.31
C GLY A 221 2.03 19.97 -49.67
N PRO A 222 2.35 18.79 -50.23
CA PRO A 222 1.95 18.40 -51.59
C PRO A 222 0.44 18.21 -51.78
N TYR A 223 -0.33 18.01 -50.69
CA TYR A 223 -1.78 17.81 -50.72
C TYR A 223 -2.57 18.95 -50.05
N ALA A 224 -1.97 20.13 -49.92
CA ALA A 224 -2.63 21.31 -49.35
C ALA A 224 -3.96 21.60 -50.08
N GLY A 225 -5.03 21.81 -49.31
CA GLY A 225 -6.38 22.08 -49.82
C GLY A 225 -7.07 20.91 -50.53
N THR A 226 -6.45 19.73 -50.61
CA THR A 226 -7.02 18.55 -51.30
C THR A 226 -7.16 17.33 -50.40
N ALA A 227 -6.31 17.19 -49.36
CA ALA A 227 -6.39 16.10 -48.39
C ALA A 227 -6.48 16.59 -46.94
N ALA A 228 -6.91 15.71 -46.05
CA ALA A 228 -6.85 15.91 -44.60
C ALA A 228 -6.03 14.79 -43.94
N LEU A 229 -5.33 15.14 -42.86
CA LEU A 229 -4.79 14.14 -41.94
C LEU A 229 -5.96 13.51 -41.19
N LEU A 230 -6.02 12.17 -41.12
CA LEU A 230 -7.03 11.51 -40.29
C LEU A 230 -6.44 11.17 -38.94
N ILE A 231 -7.00 11.77 -37.89
CA ILE A 231 -6.55 11.65 -36.51
C ILE A 231 -7.52 10.75 -35.75
N TRP A 232 -6.99 9.85 -34.91
CA TRP A 232 -7.80 9.05 -33.98
C TRP A 232 -7.52 9.47 -32.54
N THR A 233 -8.55 9.57 -31.72
CA THR A 233 -8.43 9.79 -30.27
C THR A 233 -9.61 9.21 -29.50
N THR A 234 -9.36 8.77 -28.28
CA THR A 234 -10.37 8.36 -27.28
C THR A 234 -10.66 9.47 -26.26
N THR A 235 -10.03 10.64 -26.41
CA THR A 235 -10.22 11.82 -25.54
C THR A 235 -10.56 13.06 -26.36
N PRO A 236 -11.76 13.17 -26.95
CA PRO A 236 -12.13 14.33 -27.78
C PRO A 236 -11.87 15.69 -27.11
N TRP A 237 -12.04 15.80 -25.79
CA TRP A 237 -11.77 17.00 -25.01
C TRP A 237 -10.34 17.54 -25.14
N THR A 238 -9.32 16.69 -25.37
CA THR A 238 -7.93 17.14 -25.54
C THR A 238 -7.69 17.81 -26.89
N LEU A 239 -8.58 17.63 -27.88
CA LEU A 239 -8.48 18.29 -29.20
C LEU A 239 -8.59 19.80 -29.11
N VAL A 240 -9.24 20.33 -28.06
CA VAL A 240 -9.31 21.78 -27.80
C VAL A 240 -7.92 22.37 -27.57
N ALA A 241 -6.99 21.58 -27.04
CA ALA A 241 -5.61 21.96 -26.73
C ALA A 241 -4.59 21.43 -27.77
N ASN A 242 -5.06 21.04 -28.96
CA ASN A 242 -4.18 20.50 -29.98
C ASN A 242 -3.13 21.53 -30.44
N THR A 243 -1.86 21.11 -30.51
CA THR A 243 -0.74 21.95 -30.94
C THR A 243 0.02 21.41 -32.15
N ALA A 244 0.04 20.09 -32.35
CA ALA A 244 0.73 19.43 -33.46
C ALA A 244 0.11 18.05 -33.76
N VAL A 245 0.59 17.41 -34.81
CA VAL A 245 0.33 15.99 -35.09
C VAL A 245 1.68 15.28 -35.14
N ALA A 246 1.84 14.16 -34.45
CA ALA A 246 3.05 13.35 -34.50
C ALA A 246 2.92 12.19 -35.48
N VAL A 247 4.00 11.94 -36.23
CA VAL A 247 4.16 10.78 -37.14
C VAL A 247 5.50 10.11 -36.91
N ARG A 248 5.60 8.81 -37.19
CA ARG A 248 6.89 8.09 -37.09
C ARG A 248 7.70 8.27 -38.38
N PRO A 249 8.98 8.66 -38.34
CA PRO A 249 9.73 9.05 -39.54
C PRO A 249 9.94 7.92 -40.56
N ASP A 250 10.01 6.67 -40.10
CA ASP A 250 10.29 5.48 -40.89
C ASP A 250 9.03 4.73 -41.37
N VAL A 251 7.84 5.10 -40.87
CA VAL A 251 6.56 4.52 -41.30
C VAL A 251 6.18 5.04 -42.67
N THR A 252 5.64 4.16 -43.50
CA THR A 252 5.04 4.55 -44.79
C THR A 252 3.61 5.03 -44.57
N TYR A 253 3.33 6.25 -45.00
CA TYR A 253 2.03 6.88 -45.03
C TYR A 253 1.50 6.94 -46.46
N VAL A 254 0.18 6.98 -46.60
CA VAL A 254 -0.49 7.00 -47.89
C VAL A 254 -1.49 8.14 -47.99
N ALA A 255 -1.59 8.73 -49.17
CA ALA A 255 -2.74 9.53 -49.55
C ALA A 255 -3.77 8.62 -50.22
N ALA A 256 -4.88 8.36 -49.55
CA ALA A 256 -5.95 7.47 -50.02
C ALA A 256 -7.19 8.27 -50.38
N ARG A 257 -7.86 7.93 -51.48
CA ARG A 257 -9.09 8.60 -51.96
C ARG A 257 -10.27 7.65 -52.06
N ARG A 258 -11.46 8.10 -51.65
CA ARG A 258 -12.71 7.34 -51.77
C ARG A 258 -13.40 7.62 -53.11
N GLY A 259 -13.29 6.72 -54.09
CA GLY A 259 -13.83 6.95 -55.45
C GLY A 259 -13.03 7.97 -56.27
N GLU A 260 -13.51 8.35 -57.46
CA GLU A 260 -12.78 9.26 -58.37
C GLU A 260 -12.82 10.73 -57.90
N ASP A 261 -13.97 11.19 -57.39
CA ASP A 261 -14.21 12.58 -56.96
C ASP A 261 -14.39 12.75 -55.44
N GLY A 262 -14.06 11.73 -54.64
CA GLY A 262 -14.28 11.79 -53.18
C GLY A 262 -13.11 12.38 -52.40
N GLU A 263 -13.30 12.45 -51.09
CA GLU A 263 -12.32 12.97 -50.14
C GLU A 263 -11.00 12.17 -50.15
N MET A 264 -9.90 12.87 -49.87
CA MET A 264 -8.57 12.31 -49.74
C MET A 264 -8.10 12.40 -48.29
N LEU A 265 -7.62 11.30 -47.73
CA LEU A 265 -7.16 11.21 -46.35
C LEU A 265 -5.74 10.64 -46.30
N VAL A 266 -4.96 11.15 -45.35
CA VAL A 266 -3.62 10.65 -45.03
C VAL A 266 -3.69 9.76 -43.79
N VAL A 267 -3.21 8.52 -43.93
CA VAL A 267 -3.11 7.50 -42.86
C VAL A 267 -1.83 6.67 -43.04
N ALA A 268 -1.38 5.96 -42.02
CA ALA A 268 -0.34 4.96 -42.16
C ALA A 268 -0.81 3.80 -43.07
N GLU A 269 0.05 3.31 -43.95
CA GLU A 269 -0.30 2.28 -44.94
C GLU A 269 -0.89 1.02 -44.27
N ALA A 270 -0.28 0.59 -43.17
CA ALA A 270 -0.71 -0.58 -42.42
C ALA A 270 -2.14 -0.46 -41.84
N LEU A 271 -2.64 0.77 -41.67
CA LEU A 271 -3.91 1.05 -40.99
C LEU A 271 -5.03 1.47 -41.96
N VAL A 272 -4.80 1.45 -43.28
CA VAL A 272 -5.80 1.88 -44.28
C VAL A 272 -7.12 1.14 -44.12
N GLU A 273 -7.09 -0.19 -44.07
CA GLU A 273 -8.32 -1.00 -43.98
C GLU A 273 -9.03 -0.79 -42.64
N GLN A 274 -8.29 -0.73 -41.52
CA GLN A 274 -8.84 -0.55 -40.18
C GLN A 274 -9.42 0.86 -39.96
N ALA A 275 -8.70 1.89 -40.40
CA ALA A 275 -9.08 3.29 -40.22
C ALA A 275 -10.20 3.71 -41.19
N LEU A 276 -10.08 3.32 -42.47
CA LEU A 276 -10.92 3.86 -43.55
C LEU A 276 -12.02 2.89 -44.02
N GLY A 277 -11.84 1.59 -43.82
CA GLY A 277 -12.70 0.53 -44.36
C GLY A 277 -12.46 0.26 -45.85
N ALA A 278 -13.37 -0.48 -46.47
CA ALA A 278 -13.30 -0.81 -47.90
C ALA A 278 -13.62 0.41 -48.80
N GLY A 279 -13.12 0.39 -50.04
CA GLY A 279 -13.48 1.37 -51.08
C GLY A 279 -12.54 2.57 -51.22
N TRP A 280 -11.33 2.48 -50.67
CA TRP A 280 -10.29 3.52 -50.78
C TRP A 280 -9.18 3.09 -51.73
N ALA A 281 -8.79 3.98 -52.64
CA ALA A 281 -7.67 3.77 -53.55
C ALA A 281 -6.45 4.56 -53.06
N VAL A 282 -5.32 3.88 -52.87
CA VAL A 282 -4.04 4.52 -52.53
C VAL A 282 -3.48 5.21 -53.78
N LEU A 283 -3.31 6.52 -53.71
CA LEU A 283 -2.82 7.34 -54.82
C LEU A 283 -1.33 7.58 -54.74
N ASP A 284 -0.78 7.67 -53.53
CA ASP A 284 0.62 7.96 -53.29
C ASP A 284 1.11 7.33 -51.98
N ARG A 285 2.43 7.14 -51.87
CA ARG A 285 3.12 6.55 -50.72
C ARG A 285 4.38 7.33 -50.40
N PHE A 286 4.57 7.65 -49.13
CA PHE A 286 5.73 8.44 -48.69
C PHE A 286 6.09 8.11 -47.23
N PRO A 287 7.38 8.23 -46.84
CA PRO A 287 7.78 8.01 -45.46
C PRO A 287 7.35 9.19 -44.56
N GLY A 288 7.08 8.95 -43.28
CA GLY A 288 6.64 9.99 -42.35
C GLY A 288 7.61 11.18 -42.24
N SER A 289 8.91 10.93 -42.45
CA SER A 289 9.95 11.96 -42.47
C SER A 289 9.72 13.09 -43.48
N VAL A 290 9.01 12.86 -44.59
CA VAL A 290 8.71 13.95 -45.54
C VAL A 290 7.51 14.81 -45.13
N MET A 291 6.74 14.36 -44.14
CA MET A 291 5.57 15.07 -43.63
C MET A 291 5.95 16.15 -42.63
N GLU A 292 7.18 16.15 -42.12
CA GLU A 292 7.65 17.12 -41.13
C GLU A 292 7.35 18.57 -41.59
N HIS A 293 6.76 19.36 -40.70
CA HIS A 293 6.29 20.72 -40.93
C HIS A 293 5.14 20.89 -41.93
N TRP A 294 4.49 19.83 -42.41
CA TRP A 294 3.20 19.99 -43.10
C TRP A 294 2.18 20.58 -42.14
N SER A 295 1.60 21.70 -42.54
CA SER A 295 0.67 22.48 -41.73
C SER A 295 -0.77 22.04 -42.00
N TYR A 296 -1.62 22.16 -40.99
CA TYR A 296 -3.03 21.82 -41.07
C TYR A 296 -3.91 22.85 -40.37
N GLU A 297 -5.20 22.82 -40.66
CA GLU A 297 -6.20 23.60 -39.94
C GLU A 297 -6.59 22.91 -38.63
N ARG A 298 -6.46 23.64 -37.52
CA ARG A 298 -6.72 23.11 -36.18
C ARG A 298 -8.18 22.64 -36.02
N PRO A 299 -8.44 21.58 -35.25
CA PRO A 299 -9.80 21.03 -35.10
C PRO A 299 -10.75 22.00 -34.42
N PHE A 300 -10.25 22.83 -33.50
CA PHE A 300 -11.05 23.76 -32.71
C PHE A 300 -10.40 25.13 -32.62
N ALA A 301 -11.22 26.17 -32.84
CA ALA A 301 -10.86 27.55 -32.56
C ALA A 301 -11.57 28.08 -31.31
N LEU A 302 -11.38 27.38 -30.19
CA LEU A 302 -12.01 27.69 -28.90
C LEU A 302 -11.05 28.34 -27.90
N VAL A 303 -9.74 28.22 -28.16
CA VAL A 303 -8.66 28.82 -27.36
C VAL A 303 -7.83 29.76 -28.24
N ASP A 304 -7.40 30.87 -27.67
CA ASP A 304 -6.50 31.79 -28.35
C ASP A 304 -5.12 31.15 -28.54
N TRP A 305 -4.55 31.35 -29.73
CA TRP A 305 -3.20 30.91 -30.02
C TRP A 305 -2.22 32.04 -29.70
N PRO A 306 -1.13 31.79 -28.95
CA PRO A 306 -0.20 32.85 -28.61
C PRO A 306 0.43 33.46 -29.86
N ALA A 307 0.45 34.79 -29.94
CA ALA A 307 0.93 35.50 -31.12
C ALA A 307 2.42 35.23 -31.36
N GLY A 308 2.77 34.77 -32.56
CA GLY A 308 4.15 34.50 -32.96
C GLY A 308 4.67 33.09 -32.63
N GLU A 309 3.88 32.26 -31.94
CA GLU A 309 4.26 30.87 -31.64
C GLU A 309 3.99 29.93 -32.83
N LEU A 310 4.91 28.99 -33.06
CA LEU A 310 4.77 27.93 -34.06
C LEU A 310 3.77 26.86 -33.59
N GLY A 311 2.96 26.31 -34.50
CA GLY A 311 2.07 25.20 -34.20
C GLY A 311 1.21 24.77 -35.38
N HIS A 312 0.37 23.77 -35.13
CA HIS A 312 -0.53 23.15 -36.10
C HIS A 312 0.18 22.61 -37.35
N PHE A 313 1.29 21.91 -37.10
CA PHE A 313 2.04 21.19 -38.12
C PHE A 313 2.40 19.78 -37.66
N VAL A 314 2.88 18.97 -38.60
CA VAL A 314 3.32 17.60 -38.35
C VAL A 314 4.75 17.57 -37.80
N GLY A 315 4.95 16.98 -36.63
CA GLY A 315 6.26 16.69 -36.03
C GLY A 315 6.60 15.21 -36.07
N LEU A 316 7.87 14.88 -35.86
CA LEU A 316 8.38 13.51 -35.85
C LEU A 316 8.44 12.96 -34.42
N ALA A 317 7.97 11.73 -34.22
CA ALA A 317 8.05 11.05 -32.93
C ALA A 317 8.16 9.53 -33.09
N ASP A 318 9.07 8.90 -32.32
CA ASP A 318 9.37 7.47 -32.43
C ASP A 318 8.34 6.57 -31.74
N TYR A 319 7.54 7.12 -30.81
CA TYR A 319 6.56 6.35 -30.04
C TYR A 319 5.29 6.00 -30.84
N VAL A 320 5.05 6.68 -31.97
CA VAL A 320 3.85 6.46 -32.78
C VAL A 320 3.83 5.04 -33.32
N THR A 321 2.74 4.29 -33.05
CA THR A 321 2.59 2.90 -33.46
C THR A 321 1.72 2.77 -34.70
N THR A 322 1.72 1.59 -35.32
CA THR A 322 0.84 1.24 -36.45
C THR A 322 -0.01 0.01 -36.13
N GLU A 323 -0.26 -0.22 -34.85
CA GLU A 323 -1.08 -1.35 -34.36
C GLU A 323 -2.55 -0.99 -34.31
N ASP A 324 -2.87 0.27 -33.97
CA ASP A 324 -4.23 0.79 -33.87
C ASP A 324 -4.32 2.26 -34.32
N GLY A 325 -5.54 2.77 -34.50
CA GLY A 325 -5.80 4.16 -34.85
C GLY A 325 -5.58 4.47 -36.32
N THR A 326 -4.77 5.49 -36.61
CA THR A 326 -4.46 5.95 -37.98
C THR A 326 -2.97 6.04 -38.28
N GLY A 327 -2.11 5.90 -37.26
CA GLY A 327 -0.67 6.18 -37.33
C GLY A 327 -0.34 7.68 -37.30
N LEU A 328 -1.32 8.54 -37.04
CA LEU A 328 -1.13 9.98 -36.79
C LEU A 328 -1.74 10.33 -35.43
N VAL A 329 -0.92 10.89 -34.54
CA VAL A 329 -1.33 11.14 -33.14
C VAL A 329 -1.44 12.64 -32.92
N HIS A 330 -2.62 13.13 -32.51
CA HIS A 330 -2.76 14.53 -32.11
C HIS A 330 -1.90 14.81 -30.89
N GLN A 331 -1.27 15.98 -30.83
CA GLN A 331 -0.46 16.39 -29.68
C GLN A 331 -1.21 17.46 -28.89
N ALA A 332 -1.32 17.27 -27.58
CA ALA A 332 -1.74 18.26 -26.59
C ALA A 332 -0.77 18.24 -25.39
N PRO A 333 0.33 19.04 -25.44
CA PRO A 333 1.40 19.05 -24.44
C PRO A 333 0.96 19.22 -22.98
N ALA A 334 -0.22 19.80 -22.73
CA ALA A 334 -0.77 19.96 -21.38
C ALA A 334 -1.28 18.64 -20.77
N PHE A 335 -1.54 17.61 -21.59
CA PHE A 335 -2.28 16.42 -21.19
C PHE A 335 -1.62 15.09 -21.57
N GLY A 336 -0.43 15.10 -22.19
CA GLY A 336 0.33 13.90 -22.53
C GLY A 336 1.82 14.08 -22.26
N ALA A 337 2.46 13.09 -21.61
CA ALA A 337 3.89 13.16 -21.32
C ALA A 337 4.74 13.08 -22.60
N GLU A 338 4.36 12.21 -23.53
CA GLU A 338 4.98 12.12 -24.85
C GLU A 338 4.70 13.37 -25.69
N ASP A 339 3.48 13.91 -25.62
CA ASP A 339 3.08 15.17 -26.24
C ASP A 339 3.91 16.35 -25.75
N LEU A 340 4.17 16.42 -24.44
CA LEU A 340 5.03 17.45 -23.86
C LEU A 340 6.48 17.29 -24.33
N ALA A 341 6.97 16.06 -24.50
CA ALA A 341 8.31 15.82 -25.03
C ALA A 341 8.45 16.27 -26.50
N VAL A 342 7.45 15.95 -27.35
CA VAL A 342 7.38 16.47 -28.72
C VAL A 342 7.24 17.99 -28.73
N GLY A 343 6.42 18.54 -27.84
CA GLY A 343 6.26 19.99 -27.67
C GLY A 343 7.57 20.69 -27.33
N ARG A 344 8.36 20.14 -26.40
CA ARG A 344 9.69 20.65 -26.05
C ARG A 344 10.67 20.56 -27.22
N LEU A 345 10.62 19.48 -28.01
CA LEU A 345 11.50 19.29 -29.18
C LEU A 345 11.29 20.37 -30.25
N TYR A 346 10.02 20.69 -30.53
CA TYR A 346 9.65 21.64 -31.58
C TYR A 346 9.37 23.07 -31.08
N GLY A 347 9.52 23.33 -29.78
CA GLY A 347 9.24 24.64 -29.18
C GLY A 347 7.76 25.03 -29.24
N LEU A 348 6.85 24.07 -29.08
CA LEU A 348 5.41 24.31 -29.08
C LEU A 348 4.94 24.88 -27.72
N PRO A 349 3.94 25.79 -27.71
CA PRO A 349 3.36 26.28 -26.48
C PRO A 349 2.56 25.19 -25.75
N VAL A 350 2.50 25.27 -24.41
CA VAL A 350 1.62 24.43 -23.59
C VAL A 350 0.29 25.16 -23.41
N VAL A 351 -0.70 24.81 -24.23
CA VAL A 351 -2.05 25.37 -24.15
C VAL A 351 -2.90 24.51 -23.22
N ASN A 352 -3.39 25.08 -22.12
CA ASN A 352 -4.22 24.36 -21.15
C ASN A 352 -5.53 25.11 -20.86
N PRO A 353 -6.65 24.70 -21.49
CA PRO A 353 -7.97 25.29 -21.25
C PRO A 353 -8.71 24.69 -20.05
N VAL A 354 -8.14 23.69 -19.38
CA VAL A 354 -8.78 22.98 -18.27
C VAL A 354 -8.19 23.49 -16.95
N ARG A 355 -9.06 23.99 -16.07
CA ARG A 355 -8.68 24.45 -14.74
C ARG A 355 -8.30 23.28 -13.83
N PRO A 356 -7.61 23.53 -12.70
CA PRO A 356 -7.29 22.52 -11.70
C PRO A 356 -8.50 21.71 -11.18
N ASP A 357 -9.72 22.25 -11.22
CA ASP A 357 -10.93 21.53 -10.82
C ASP A 357 -11.47 20.56 -11.91
N GLY A 358 -10.73 20.37 -13.02
CA GLY A 358 -11.11 19.52 -14.15
C GLY A 358 -12.21 20.08 -15.04
N HIS A 359 -12.61 21.34 -14.85
CA HIS A 359 -13.56 22.01 -15.72
C HIS A 359 -12.84 22.89 -16.74
N PHE A 360 -13.39 23.00 -17.95
CA PHE A 360 -12.92 23.99 -18.91
C PHE A 360 -13.09 25.41 -18.34
N ALA A 361 -12.14 26.30 -18.63
CA ALA A 361 -12.24 27.70 -18.24
C ALA A 361 -13.54 28.33 -18.79
N ASP A 362 -14.15 29.23 -18.01
CA ASP A 362 -15.51 29.71 -18.27
C ASP A 362 -15.65 30.44 -19.62
N ASP A 363 -14.54 30.95 -20.15
CA ASP A 363 -14.44 31.68 -21.42
C ASP A 363 -14.24 30.76 -22.64
N VAL A 364 -14.02 29.46 -22.44
CA VAL A 364 -13.90 28.48 -23.53
C VAL A 364 -15.27 28.26 -24.16
N ARG A 365 -15.46 28.80 -25.37
CA ARG A 365 -16.73 28.66 -26.11
C ARG A 365 -17.11 27.18 -26.26
N LEU A 366 -18.41 26.88 -26.27
CA LEU A 366 -19.05 25.54 -26.30
C LEU A 366 -19.03 24.74 -25.00
N VAL A 367 -17.92 24.76 -24.25
CA VAL A 367 -17.71 23.83 -23.11
C VAL A 367 -17.27 24.52 -21.82
N GLY A 368 -17.26 25.85 -21.76
CA GLY A 368 -16.83 26.60 -20.58
C GLY A 368 -17.63 26.23 -19.33
N GLY A 369 -16.91 25.97 -18.24
CA GLY A 369 -17.49 25.51 -16.97
C GLY A 369 -17.99 24.06 -16.97
N VAL A 370 -17.78 23.29 -18.05
CA VAL A 370 -18.16 21.87 -18.13
C VAL A 370 -16.98 20.99 -17.70
N PHE A 371 -17.26 19.93 -16.95
CA PHE A 371 -16.26 18.94 -16.56
C PHE A 371 -15.69 18.22 -17.80
N PHE A 372 -14.39 17.98 -17.85
CA PHE A 372 -13.72 17.58 -19.09
C PHE A 372 -14.30 16.33 -19.76
N LYS A 373 -14.72 15.31 -18.99
CA LYS A 373 -15.39 14.11 -19.54
C LYS A 373 -16.76 14.41 -20.12
N ASP A 374 -17.52 15.31 -19.48
CA ASP A 374 -18.86 15.68 -19.93
C ASP A 374 -18.82 16.60 -21.17
N ALA A 375 -17.66 17.21 -21.45
CA ALA A 375 -17.45 18.07 -22.62
C ALA A 375 -17.42 17.30 -23.94
N ASP A 376 -17.08 15.99 -23.92
CA ASP A 376 -16.87 15.20 -25.13
C ASP A 376 -18.09 15.21 -26.05
N ALA A 377 -19.30 15.04 -25.52
CA ALA A 377 -20.52 14.99 -26.32
C ALA A 377 -20.77 16.28 -27.13
N ALA A 378 -20.54 17.45 -26.53
CA ALA A 378 -20.70 18.74 -27.19
C ALA A 378 -19.62 18.97 -28.27
N LEU A 379 -18.38 18.57 -27.98
CA LEU A 379 -17.25 18.70 -28.91
C LEU A 379 -17.41 17.78 -30.13
N VAL A 380 -17.81 16.53 -29.91
CA VAL A 380 -18.07 15.57 -31.00
C VAL A 380 -19.23 16.04 -31.88
N HIS A 381 -20.29 16.58 -31.28
CA HIS A 381 -21.40 17.15 -32.04
C HIS A 381 -20.96 18.32 -32.94
N ASP A 382 -20.18 19.27 -32.41
CA ASP A 382 -19.66 20.40 -33.20
C ASP A 382 -18.74 19.94 -34.34
N LEU A 383 -17.89 18.93 -34.12
CA LEU A 383 -17.06 18.34 -35.17
C LEU A 383 -17.90 17.70 -36.28
N ALA A 384 -19.04 17.09 -35.93
CA ALA A 384 -19.99 16.53 -36.89
C ALA A 384 -20.69 17.62 -37.71
N GLU A 385 -21.18 18.68 -37.06
CA GLU A 385 -21.84 19.82 -37.73
C GLU A 385 -20.91 20.53 -38.72
N ARG A 386 -19.61 20.64 -38.38
CA ARG A 386 -18.58 21.21 -39.27
C ARG A 386 -18.03 20.24 -40.31
N GLY A 387 -18.51 18.99 -40.33
CA GLY A 387 -18.07 17.96 -41.28
C GLY A 387 -16.63 17.45 -41.06
N LEU A 388 -16.02 17.75 -39.91
CA LEU A 388 -14.68 17.29 -39.56
C LEU A 388 -14.67 15.88 -38.97
N LEU A 389 -15.78 15.44 -38.36
CA LEU A 389 -15.91 14.08 -37.82
C LEU A 389 -16.04 13.04 -38.94
N PHE A 390 -15.11 12.10 -38.99
CA PHE A 390 -15.11 10.97 -39.94
C PHE A 390 -15.92 9.79 -39.42
N ARG A 391 -15.71 9.44 -38.15
CA ARG A 391 -16.32 8.29 -37.49
C ARG A 391 -16.35 8.51 -35.99
N ASP A 392 -17.41 8.01 -35.35
CA ASP A 392 -17.60 8.00 -33.89
C ASP A 392 -18.06 6.60 -33.48
N LEU A 393 -17.40 6.03 -32.49
CA LEU A 393 -17.62 4.67 -31.98
C LEU A 393 -17.49 4.67 -30.47
N GLY A 394 -18.30 3.87 -29.78
CA GLY A 394 -18.04 3.56 -28.36
C GLY A 394 -16.83 2.64 -28.25
N TYR A 395 -15.85 3.03 -27.44
CA TYR A 395 -14.64 2.24 -27.18
C TYR A 395 -14.57 1.85 -25.71
N GLU A 396 -14.64 0.53 -25.47
CA GLU A 396 -14.55 -0.04 -24.13
C GLU A 396 -13.09 -0.29 -23.77
N HIS A 397 -12.59 0.38 -22.73
CA HIS A 397 -11.19 0.29 -22.30
C HIS A 397 -11.01 0.58 -20.82
N ALA A 398 -9.81 0.28 -20.30
CA ALA A 398 -9.46 0.57 -18.91
C ALA A 398 -8.98 2.01 -18.76
N TYR A 399 -9.69 2.82 -17.97
CA TYR A 399 -9.36 4.24 -17.75
C TYR A 399 -8.97 4.50 -16.28
N PRO A 400 -7.97 5.36 -16.02
CA PRO A 400 -7.51 5.65 -14.68
C PRO A 400 -8.51 6.53 -13.90
N HIS A 401 -8.76 6.15 -12.66
CA HIS A 401 -9.59 6.81 -11.67
C HIS A 401 -8.82 6.98 -10.36
N CYS A 402 -9.13 8.01 -9.60
CA CYS A 402 -8.51 8.22 -8.30
C CYS A 402 -8.79 7.02 -7.40
N TRP A 403 -7.73 6.40 -6.87
CA TRP A 403 -7.79 5.25 -5.96
C TRP A 403 -8.58 5.50 -4.66
N ARG A 404 -8.86 6.77 -4.33
CA ARG A 404 -9.63 7.18 -3.15
C ARG A 404 -11.02 7.71 -3.46
N CYS A 405 -11.13 8.69 -4.34
CA CYS A 405 -12.41 9.36 -4.60
C CYS A 405 -13.13 8.85 -5.85
N HIS A 406 -12.51 7.92 -6.60
CA HIS A 406 -13.03 7.28 -7.81
C HIS A 406 -13.40 8.24 -8.94
N THR A 407 -12.95 9.50 -8.88
CA THR A 407 -13.11 10.47 -9.99
C THR A 407 -12.18 10.09 -11.15
N PRO A 408 -12.63 10.16 -12.42
CA PRO A 408 -11.76 9.98 -13.59
C PRO A 408 -10.55 10.92 -13.49
N LEU A 409 -9.36 10.37 -13.72
CA LEU A 409 -8.13 11.16 -13.72
C LEU A 409 -7.91 11.76 -15.10
N LEU A 410 -7.22 12.88 -15.14
CA LEU A 410 -6.59 13.39 -16.35
C LEU A 410 -5.09 13.49 -16.12
N TYR A 411 -4.33 13.34 -17.19
CA TYR A 411 -2.93 13.73 -17.19
C TYR A 411 -2.87 15.25 -17.30
N TYR A 412 -2.10 15.91 -16.43
CA TYR A 412 -2.11 17.36 -16.31
C TYR A 412 -0.70 17.91 -16.11
N ALA A 413 -0.30 18.86 -16.95
CA ALA A 413 0.97 19.56 -16.83
C ALA A 413 0.95 20.57 -15.69
N GLN A 414 1.82 20.40 -14.69
CA GLN A 414 2.02 21.39 -13.64
C GLN A 414 3.44 21.31 -13.07
N PRO A 415 3.97 22.41 -12.49
CA PRO A 415 5.15 22.33 -11.64
C PRO A 415 4.90 21.37 -10.48
N SER A 416 5.81 20.43 -10.27
CA SER A 416 5.76 19.50 -9.13
C SER A 416 7.19 19.14 -8.72
N TRP A 417 7.34 18.74 -7.46
CA TRP A 417 8.59 18.24 -6.91
C TRP A 417 8.66 16.73 -7.09
N TYR A 418 9.80 16.26 -7.59
CA TYR A 418 10.08 14.86 -7.86
C TYR A 418 11.34 14.42 -7.12
N ILE A 419 11.34 13.18 -6.66
CA ILE A 419 12.57 12.46 -6.29
C ILE A 419 13.01 11.67 -7.52
N ARG A 420 14.25 11.88 -7.97
CA ARG A 420 14.87 11.20 -9.11
C ARG A 420 15.21 9.74 -8.84
N THR A 421 14.20 8.93 -8.49
CA THR A 421 14.37 7.51 -8.17
C THR A 421 14.90 6.70 -9.36
N THR A 422 14.72 7.18 -10.59
CA THR A 422 15.35 6.57 -11.79
C THR A 422 16.87 6.53 -11.70
N GLN A 423 17.52 7.52 -11.07
CA GLN A 423 18.97 7.56 -10.92
C GLN A 423 19.51 6.54 -9.90
N VAL A 424 18.67 6.07 -8.99
CA VAL A 424 19.02 5.04 -7.99
C VAL A 424 18.42 3.68 -8.30
N LYS A 425 17.83 3.49 -9.48
CA LYS A 425 17.15 2.24 -9.89
C LYS A 425 18.02 1.00 -9.70
N ASP A 426 19.28 1.06 -10.09
CA ASP A 426 20.21 -0.07 -9.98
C ASP A 426 20.49 -0.43 -8.51
N ALA A 427 20.55 0.56 -7.61
CA ALA A 427 20.67 0.34 -6.18
C ALA A 427 19.39 -0.32 -5.62
N LEU A 428 18.20 0.12 -6.04
CA LEU A 428 16.93 -0.51 -5.64
C LEU A 428 16.85 -1.97 -6.08
N LEU A 429 17.26 -2.27 -7.31
CA LEU A 429 17.31 -3.65 -7.82
C LEU A 429 18.32 -4.51 -7.04
N ALA A 430 19.49 -3.95 -6.71
CA ALA A 430 20.50 -4.65 -5.90
C ALA A 430 20.01 -4.96 -4.48
N GLU A 431 19.30 -4.03 -3.84
CA GLU A 431 18.71 -4.24 -2.52
C GLU A 431 17.52 -5.24 -2.56
N ASN A 432 16.72 -5.21 -3.62
CA ASN A 432 15.67 -6.21 -3.83
C ASN A 432 16.22 -7.63 -3.99
N GLU A 433 17.38 -7.78 -4.66
CA GLU A 433 18.02 -9.09 -4.80
C GLU A 433 18.47 -9.67 -3.45
N LYS A 434 18.94 -8.81 -2.53
CA LYS A 434 19.32 -9.17 -1.14
C LYS A 434 18.13 -9.49 -0.24
N THR A 435 16.93 -9.03 -0.60
CA THR A 435 15.70 -9.23 0.18
C THR A 435 15.14 -10.63 -0.06
N THR A 436 14.68 -11.33 0.98
CA THR A 436 13.93 -12.59 0.82
C THR A 436 12.43 -12.31 0.77
N TRP A 437 11.76 -12.81 -0.26
CA TRP A 437 10.31 -12.62 -0.45
C TRP A 437 9.55 -13.91 -0.27
N PHE A 438 8.40 -13.82 0.39
CA PHE A 438 7.44 -14.90 0.52
C PHE A 438 6.09 -14.44 -0.07
N PRO A 439 5.64 -15.00 -1.21
CA PRO A 439 6.32 -16.01 -2.02
C PRO A 439 7.46 -15.43 -2.89
N GLU A 440 8.40 -16.29 -3.28
CA GLU A 440 9.64 -15.90 -3.97
C GLU A 440 9.40 -15.18 -5.31
N ASN A 441 8.34 -15.56 -6.03
CA ASN A 441 8.01 -14.97 -7.33
C ASN A 441 7.70 -13.47 -7.29
N ILE A 442 7.43 -12.88 -6.11
CA ILE A 442 7.26 -11.43 -5.97
C ILE A 442 8.57 -10.69 -6.28
N LYS A 443 9.72 -11.26 -5.87
CA LYS A 443 11.05 -10.65 -6.02
C LYS A 443 11.33 -10.23 -7.46
N TRP A 444 11.13 -11.13 -8.42
CA TRP A 444 11.44 -10.87 -9.83
C TRP A 444 10.21 -10.55 -10.69
N GLY A 445 9.01 -10.88 -10.21
CA GLY A 445 7.73 -10.58 -10.85
C GLY A 445 7.18 -9.24 -10.39
N ARG A 446 6.03 -9.23 -9.69
CA ARG A 446 5.27 -8.01 -9.36
C ARG A 446 6.14 -6.86 -8.82
N TYR A 447 7.07 -7.13 -7.90
CA TYR A 447 7.92 -6.09 -7.32
C TYR A 447 9.19 -5.85 -8.16
N GLY A 448 9.85 -6.89 -8.66
CA GLY A 448 11.03 -6.74 -9.51
C GLY A 448 10.75 -5.99 -10.82
N ASP A 449 9.65 -6.33 -11.50
CA ASP A 449 9.24 -5.66 -12.75
C ASP A 449 8.83 -4.20 -12.53
N TRP A 450 8.35 -3.86 -11.33
CA TRP A 450 8.12 -2.47 -10.95
C TRP A 450 9.42 -1.69 -10.88
N LEU A 451 10.41 -2.23 -10.18
CA LEU A 451 11.70 -1.57 -10.03
C LEU A 451 12.42 -1.44 -11.38
N LYS A 452 12.32 -2.43 -12.28
CA LYS A 452 12.89 -2.35 -13.64
C LYS A 452 12.32 -1.18 -14.45
N ASN A 453 11.02 -0.93 -14.27
CA ASN A 453 10.28 0.15 -14.94
C ASN A 453 10.09 1.37 -14.03
N ASN A 454 10.94 1.54 -13.01
CA ASN A 454 10.80 2.62 -12.04
C ASN A 454 10.89 3.98 -12.73
N ILE A 455 9.91 4.84 -12.45
CA ILE A 455 9.88 6.24 -12.86
C ILE A 455 10.15 7.15 -11.66
N ASP A 456 10.52 8.41 -11.92
CA ASP A 456 10.75 9.40 -10.86
C ASP A 456 9.48 9.59 -10.02
N TRP A 457 9.65 9.65 -8.71
CA TRP A 457 8.53 9.73 -7.78
C TRP A 457 8.04 11.18 -7.66
N ALA A 458 6.81 11.43 -8.12
CA ALA A 458 6.08 12.67 -7.83
C ALA A 458 5.81 12.80 -6.32
N LEU A 459 6.60 13.64 -5.63
CA LEU A 459 6.59 13.76 -4.18
C LEU A 459 5.57 14.78 -3.67
N SER A 460 5.51 15.95 -4.28
CA SER A 460 4.67 17.03 -3.75
C SER A 460 3.18 16.76 -3.95
N ARG A 461 2.36 17.30 -3.05
CA ARG A 461 0.90 17.29 -3.09
C ARG A 461 0.40 18.70 -2.80
N ALA A 462 -0.53 19.20 -3.63
CA ALA A 462 -1.11 20.53 -3.47
C ALA A 462 -2.25 20.55 -2.43
N ARG A 463 -1.98 19.99 -1.24
CA ARG A 463 -2.95 19.66 -0.17
C ARG A 463 -2.58 20.33 1.17
N PHE A 464 -3.35 20.10 2.23
CA PHE A 464 -3.29 20.89 3.47
C PHE A 464 -2.77 20.11 4.69
N TRP A 465 -3.18 18.85 4.84
CA TRP A 465 -2.89 18.00 5.98
C TRP A 465 -1.84 16.94 5.61
N GLY A 466 -0.59 17.25 5.91
CA GLY A 466 0.56 16.38 5.70
C GLY A 466 1.84 17.06 6.15
N THR A 467 2.96 16.31 6.12
CA THR A 467 4.28 16.87 6.36
C THR A 467 4.59 17.95 5.31
N PRO A 468 4.82 19.21 5.71
CA PRO A 468 5.12 20.27 4.74
C PRO A 468 6.46 20.04 4.06
N LEU A 469 6.55 20.31 2.76
CA LEU A 469 7.81 20.24 2.02
C LEU A 469 8.75 21.37 2.52
N PRO A 470 9.95 21.06 3.05
CA PRO A 470 10.75 22.04 3.78
C PRO A 470 11.68 22.83 2.86
N LEU A 471 11.09 23.46 1.84
CA LEU A 471 11.79 24.27 0.85
C LEU A 471 11.28 25.70 0.92
N TRP A 472 12.20 26.64 1.13
CA TRP A 472 11.96 28.09 1.10
C TRP A 472 12.47 28.66 -0.21
N ARG A 473 11.62 29.40 -0.92
CA ARG A 473 11.92 30.01 -2.22
C ARG A 473 11.89 31.53 -2.12
N CYS A 474 12.90 32.19 -2.67
CA CYS A 474 12.92 33.65 -2.72
C CYS A 474 11.83 34.21 -3.64
N ALA A 475 11.14 35.24 -3.17
CA ALA A 475 10.13 35.96 -3.95
C ALA A 475 10.71 36.80 -5.11
N LYS A 476 12.00 37.18 -5.04
CA LYS A 476 12.69 37.96 -6.07
C LYS A 476 13.34 37.10 -7.16
N ASP A 477 13.83 35.91 -6.80
CA ASP A 477 14.49 34.98 -7.71
C ASP A 477 14.09 33.55 -7.36
N THR A 478 13.30 32.92 -8.23
CA THR A 478 12.77 31.58 -8.02
C THR A 478 13.84 30.48 -8.00
N GLY A 479 15.07 30.78 -8.45
CA GLY A 479 16.22 29.89 -8.40
C GLY A 479 16.92 29.87 -7.04
N HIS A 480 16.68 30.86 -6.18
CA HIS A 480 17.20 30.85 -4.81
C HIS A 480 16.30 30.01 -3.90
N LEU A 481 16.77 28.81 -3.58
CA LEU A 481 16.09 27.82 -2.75
C LEU A 481 16.94 27.42 -1.54
N VAL A 482 16.29 27.25 -0.39
CA VAL A 482 16.88 26.70 0.83
C VAL A 482 16.04 25.51 1.29
N CYS A 483 16.67 24.36 1.50
CA CYS A 483 16.04 23.19 2.11
C CYS A 483 16.44 23.06 3.57
N VAL A 484 15.47 22.98 4.46
CA VAL A 484 15.67 22.95 5.92
C VAL A 484 15.44 21.53 6.46
N GLY A 485 16.29 21.08 7.38
CA GLY A 485 16.26 19.73 7.95
C GLY A 485 15.73 19.63 9.39
N SER A 486 15.46 20.76 10.06
CA SER A 486 14.90 20.80 11.43
C SER A 486 14.31 22.16 11.79
N LEU A 487 13.50 22.24 12.85
CA LEU A 487 13.03 23.50 13.43
C LEU A 487 14.18 24.31 14.04
N THR A 488 15.21 23.64 14.57
CA THR A 488 16.44 24.30 15.04
C THR A 488 17.14 25.03 13.91
N GLU A 489 17.39 24.37 12.77
CA GLU A 489 17.99 25.00 11.58
C GLU A 489 17.10 26.12 11.04
N LEU A 490 15.77 25.95 11.04
CA LEU A 490 14.85 27.01 10.65
C LEU A 490 14.97 28.24 11.57
N GLY A 491 15.07 28.00 12.88
CA GLY A 491 15.20 29.05 13.89
C GLY A 491 16.49 29.84 13.77
N GLU A 492 17.60 29.18 13.44
CA GLU A 492 18.88 29.81 13.13
C GLU A 492 18.80 30.75 11.92
N LEU A 493 18.05 30.36 10.87
CA LEU A 493 17.88 31.18 9.67
C LEU A 493 17.08 32.47 9.91
N VAL A 494 16.23 32.51 10.95
CA VAL A 494 15.37 33.67 11.27
C VAL A 494 15.71 34.34 12.62
N ASP A 495 16.80 33.92 13.27
CA ASP A 495 17.24 34.39 14.58
C ASP A 495 16.11 34.36 15.64
N ARG A 496 15.37 33.24 15.70
CA ARG A 496 14.25 33.02 16.64
C ARG A 496 14.16 31.55 17.04
N ASP A 497 13.87 31.28 18.31
CA ASP A 497 13.56 29.93 18.77
C ASP A 497 12.22 29.46 18.20
N LEU A 498 12.25 28.34 17.47
CA LEU A 498 11.11 27.71 16.81
C LEU A 498 10.85 26.29 17.31
N THR A 499 11.51 25.85 18.38
CA THR A 499 11.43 24.46 18.87
C THR A 499 10.02 24.04 19.30
N ASP A 500 9.20 24.99 19.76
CA ASP A 500 7.79 24.77 20.14
C ASP A 500 6.79 24.98 18.98
N LEU A 501 7.25 25.28 17.76
CA LEU A 501 6.38 25.49 16.61
C LEU A 501 5.75 24.17 16.16
N ASP A 502 4.44 24.15 15.92
CA ASP A 502 3.81 23.06 15.16
C ASP A 502 4.28 23.16 13.69
N PRO A 503 5.04 22.17 13.16
CA PRO A 503 5.61 22.26 11.83
C PRO A 503 4.59 22.08 10.70
N HIS A 504 3.30 21.88 11.01
CA HIS A 504 2.24 21.71 10.01
C HIS A 504 1.74 23.05 9.45
N ARG A 505 1.08 22.97 8.29
CA ARG A 505 0.33 24.11 7.75
C ARG A 505 -0.83 24.48 8.68
N PRO A 506 -1.18 25.77 8.81
CA PRO A 506 -0.52 26.91 8.19
C PRO A 506 0.65 27.48 9.02
N TYR A 507 0.92 26.99 10.23
CA TYR A 507 1.85 27.63 11.17
C TYR A 507 3.28 27.77 10.64
N VAL A 508 3.79 26.75 9.94
CA VAL A 508 5.11 26.81 9.29
C VAL A 508 5.13 27.77 8.09
N ASP A 509 3.98 27.99 7.44
CA ASP A 509 3.87 28.88 6.27
C ASP A 509 4.11 30.35 6.66
N ASP A 510 3.91 30.71 7.94
CA ASP A 510 4.12 32.06 8.48
C ASP A 510 5.61 32.38 8.76
N VAL A 511 6.52 31.40 8.61
CA VAL A 511 7.96 31.61 8.83
C VAL A 511 8.63 32.11 7.56
N VAL A 512 8.99 33.40 7.54
CA VAL A 512 9.68 34.06 6.43
C VAL A 512 11.18 34.07 6.68
N VAL A 513 11.96 33.56 5.72
CA VAL A 513 13.42 33.45 5.80
C VAL A 513 14.06 34.58 4.97
N PRO A 514 15.04 35.34 5.49
CA PRO A 514 15.78 36.29 4.68
C PRO A 514 16.62 35.56 3.62
N CYS A 515 16.56 36.02 2.36
CA CYS A 515 17.37 35.42 1.30
C CYS A 515 18.86 35.72 1.53
N ALA A 516 19.71 34.69 1.54
CA ALA A 516 21.15 34.90 1.70
C ALA A 516 21.83 35.45 0.42
N ALA A 517 21.20 35.29 -0.74
CA ALA A 517 21.77 35.63 -2.05
C ALA A 517 21.28 36.97 -2.62
N CYS A 518 20.19 37.53 -2.08
CA CYS A 518 19.68 38.85 -2.44
C CYS A 518 18.93 39.49 -1.26
N ASP A 519 18.47 40.73 -1.41
CA ASP A 519 17.68 41.45 -0.41
C ASP A 519 16.17 41.07 -0.43
N GLY A 520 15.87 39.82 -0.79
CA GLY A 520 14.51 39.30 -0.88
C GLY A 520 14.10 38.49 0.35
N GLU A 521 12.80 38.29 0.49
CA GLU A 521 12.22 37.35 1.45
C GLU A 521 12.03 35.99 0.77
N MET A 522 12.16 34.91 1.54
CA MET A 522 11.88 33.55 1.11
C MET A 522 10.65 33.02 1.86
N HIS A 523 9.74 32.43 1.11
CA HIS A 523 8.54 31.77 1.63
C HIS A 523 8.62 30.28 1.38
N ARG A 524 8.05 29.48 2.28
CA ARG A 524 7.91 28.04 2.04
C ARG A 524 7.09 27.82 0.77
N VAL A 525 7.50 26.85 -0.05
CA VAL A 525 6.68 26.37 -1.16
C VAL A 525 5.35 25.81 -0.60
N PRO A 526 4.20 25.97 -1.27
CA PRO A 526 2.90 25.68 -0.64
C PRO A 526 2.62 24.18 -0.42
N GLU A 527 3.34 23.29 -1.10
CA GLU A 527 3.04 21.85 -1.15
C GLU A 527 3.35 21.13 0.17
N VAL A 528 2.53 20.13 0.49
CA VAL A 528 2.89 19.07 1.44
C VAL A 528 3.47 17.88 0.67
N ILE A 529 4.02 16.89 1.35
CA ILE A 529 4.55 15.70 0.68
C ILE A 529 3.49 14.59 0.58
N ASP A 530 3.77 13.63 -0.29
CA ASP A 530 3.11 12.33 -0.37
C ASP A 530 3.16 11.58 0.98
N GLY A 531 2.00 11.15 1.49
CA GLY A 531 1.92 10.37 2.74
C GLY A 531 2.67 9.03 2.66
N TRP A 532 2.90 8.50 1.45
CA TRP A 532 3.76 7.33 1.29
C TRP A 532 5.22 7.61 1.66
N TYR A 533 5.70 8.86 1.55
CA TYR A 533 7.02 9.26 2.03
C TYR A 533 7.09 9.28 3.56
N ASP A 534 6.04 9.76 4.23
CA ASP A 534 5.93 9.66 5.69
C ASP A 534 6.04 8.20 6.13
N SER A 535 5.24 7.31 5.54
CA SER A 535 5.27 5.87 5.88
C SER A 535 6.60 5.18 5.53
N GLY A 536 7.26 5.57 4.44
CA GLY A 536 8.57 5.03 4.03
C GLY A 536 9.73 5.51 4.93
N SER A 537 9.55 6.64 5.61
CA SER A 537 10.50 7.22 6.57
C SER A 537 10.38 6.62 7.98
N MET A 538 9.37 5.80 8.22
CA MET A 538 9.07 5.16 9.51
C MET A 538 10.28 4.51 10.20
N PRO A 539 11.19 3.78 9.52
CA PRO A 539 12.29 3.08 10.19
C PRO A 539 13.12 3.97 11.12
N PHE A 540 13.42 5.21 10.69
CA PHE A 540 14.18 6.18 11.46
C PHE A 540 13.28 7.23 12.14
N ALA A 541 12.20 7.66 11.48
CA ALA A 541 11.32 8.72 11.98
C ALA A 541 10.53 8.33 13.24
N GLN A 542 10.22 7.05 13.43
CA GLN A 542 9.56 6.56 14.66
C GLN A 542 10.38 6.81 15.94
N TRP A 543 11.69 7.06 15.80
CA TRP A 543 12.62 7.35 16.89
C TRP A 543 12.92 8.86 17.04
N GLY A 544 12.44 9.70 16.12
CA GLY A 544 12.82 11.11 16.02
C GLY A 544 14.26 11.32 15.50
N TYR A 545 14.75 10.40 14.67
CA TYR A 545 16.10 10.46 14.11
C TYR A 545 16.33 11.67 13.17
N PRO A 546 17.49 12.35 13.21
CA PRO A 546 18.60 12.19 14.16
C PRO A 546 18.49 13.15 15.38
N HIS A 547 17.40 13.90 15.51
CA HIS A 547 17.32 15.07 16.39
C HIS A 547 16.99 14.74 17.84
N VAL A 548 16.20 13.70 18.09
CA VAL A 548 15.82 13.28 19.44
C VAL A 548 16.99 12.55 20.12
N GLU A 549 17.30 12.93 21.36
CA GLU A 549 18.37 12.29 22.11
C GLU A 549 18.21 10.75 22.17
N GLY A 550 19.30 10.03 21.89
CA GLY A 550 19.31 8.56 21.85
C GLY A 550 18.59 7.93 20.65
N SER A 551 18.09 8.71 19.68
CA SER A 551 17.41 8.16 18.49
C SER A 551 18.37 7.41 17.57
N VAL A 552 19.62 7.87 17.46
CA VAL A 552 20.65 7.28 16.59
C VAL A 552 20.98 5.86 17.03
N GLU A 553 21.22 5.67 18.34
CA GLU A 553 21.52 4.37 18.92
C GLU A 553 20.34 3.40 18.78
N ARG A 554 19.11 3.87 19.06
CA ARG A 554 17.89 3.07 18.91
C ARG A 554 17.64 2.65 17.46
N PHE A 555 17.80 3.57 16.52
CA PHE A 555 17.69 3.27 15.10
C PHE A 555 18.73 2.23 14.66
N ASN A 556 20.00 2.43 15.03
CA ASN A 556 21.08 1.51 14.65
C ASN A 556 20.90 0.09 15.22
N GLN A 557 20.27 -0.05 16.39
CA GLN A 557 19.93 -1.37 16.95
C GLN A 557 18.72 -2.03 16.25
N ALA A 558 17.84 -1.22 15.66
CA ALA A 558 16.60 -1.67 15.03
C ALA A 558 16.68 -1.77 13.49
N PHE A 559 17.80 -1.40 12.87
CA PHE A 559 17.94 -1.30 11.41
C PHE A 559 19.05 -2.23 10.86
N PRO A 560 18.77 -3.04 9.83
CA PRO A 560 17.47 -3.26 9.19
C PRO A 560 16.54 -4.15 10.03
N ALA A 561 15.24 -4.10 9.76
CA ALA A 561 14.30 -5.07 10.29
C ALA A 561 14.52 -6.46 9.66
N GLN A 562 14.46 -7.51 10.48
CA GLN A 562 14.52 -8.88 9.99
C GLN A 562 13.22 -9.31 9.30
N PHE A 563 12.09 -8.64 9.55
CA PHE A 563 10.78 -9.08 9.07
C PHE A 563 9.80 -7.91 8.89
N ILE A 564 9.05 -7.92 7.78
CA ILE A 564 7.82 -7.13 7.60
C ILE A 564 6.74 -7.99 6.93
N CYS A 565 5.48 -7.65 7.14
CA CYS A 565 4.36 -8.39 6.57
C CYS A 565 3.14 -7.50 6.34
N GLU A 566 2.73 -7.38 5.08
CA GLU A 566 1.51 -6.70 4.64
C GLU A 566 0.95 -7.37 3.39
N ALA A 567 -0.19 -6.91 2.89
CA ALA A 567 -0.84 -7.45 1.70
C ALA A 567 -0.17 -7.01 0.37
N ILE A 568 -0.52 -7.72 -0.71
CA ILE A 568 0.12 -7.64 -2.03
C ILE A 568 0.04 -6.25 -2.69
N ASP A 569 -0.96 -5.45 -2.34
CA ASP A 569 -1.08 -4.04 -2.74
C ASP A 569 0.12 -3.20 -2.26
N GLN A 570 0.77 -3.56 -1.16
CA GLN A 570 1.94 -2.85 -0.65
C GLN A 570 3.20 -2.97 -1.51
N THR A 571 3.20 -3.86 -2.52
CA THR A 571 4.21 -3.86 -3.60
C THR A 571 4.20 -2.59 -4.45
N ARG A 572 3.16 -1.76 -4.31
CA ARG A 572 3.00 -0.41 -4.88
C ARG A 572 2.75 0.65 -3.81
N GLY A 573 3.06 0.33 -2.55
CA GLY A 573 2.85 1.23 -1.41
C GLY A 573 4.06 1.14 -0.50
N TRP A 574 3.82 0.70 0.73
CA TRP A 574 4.80 0.74 1.81
C TRP A 574 6.08 -0.04 1.54
N PHE A 575 6.03 -1.20 0.87
CA PHE A 575 7.25 -1.95 0.54
C PHE A 575 8.17 -1.12 -0.38
N TYR A 576 7.58 -0.49 -1.40
CA TYR A 576 8.34 0.35 -2.33
C TYR A 576 8.95 1.55 -1.62
N THR A 577 8.17 2.28 -0.82
CA THR A 577 8.66 3.50 -0.18
C THR A 577 9.65 3.24 0.94
N LEU A 578 9.48 2.17 1.71
CA LEU A 578 10.48 1.70 2.67
C LEU A 578 11.82 1.44 1.98
N MET A 579 11.84 0.72 0.85
CA MET A 579 13.07 0.44 0.12
C MET A 579 13.64 1.72 -0.50
N ALA A 580 12.81 2.53 -1.17
CA ALA A 580 13.26 3.70 -1.91
C ALA A 580 13.86 4.77 -0.99
N VAL A 581 13.15 5.17 0.07
CA VAL A 581 13.63 6.20 1.00
C VAL A 581 14.94 5.75 1.65
N ASN A 582 14.97 4.54 2.24
CA ASN A 582 16.13 4.08 3.00
C ASN A 582 17.34 3.75 2.11
N THR A 583 17.12 3.31 0.86
CA THR A 583 18.23 3.16 -0.09
C THR A 583 18.87 4.50 -0.42
N ILE A 584 18.07 5.58 -0.55
CA ILE A 584 18.58 6.92 -0.85
C ILE A 584 19.32 7.53 0.35
N VAL A 585 18.76 7.44 1.57
CA VAL A 585 19.31 8.17 2.73
C VAL A 585 20.24 7.34 3.62
N HIS A 586 20.21 6.01 3.52
CA HIS A 586 21.06 5.11 4.29
C HIS A 586 21.85 4.11 3.43
N GLY A 587 21.66 4.10 2.10
CA GLY A 587 22.41 3.25 1.18
C GLY A 587 22.01 1.77 1.18
N ARG A 588 20.91 1.39 1.85
CA ARG A 588 20.40 0.00 1.88
C ARG A 588 18.89 -0.07 2.19
N SER A 589 18.27 -1.20 1.88
CA SER A 589 16.88 -1.50 2.28
C SER A 589 16.73 -1.55 3.80
N SER A 590 15.54 -1.18 4.28
CA SER A 590 15.17 -1.21 5.70
C SER A 590 14.69 -2.56 6.21
N TYR A 591 14.58 -3.57 5.34
CA TYR A 591 14.07 -4.89 5.69
C TYR A 591 14.81 -6.03 4.97
N GLU A 592 14.84 -7.20 5.60
CA GLU A 592 15.50 -8.41 5.07
C GLU A 592 14.52 -9.46 4.54
N ASN A 593 13.39 -9.69 5.23
CA ASN A 593 12.38 -10.68 4.85
C ASN A 593 11.00 -10.02 4.73
N VAL A 594 10.29 -10.30 3.63
CA VAL A 594 8.96 -9.75 3.33
C VAL A 594 7.95 -10.86 3.14
N LEU A 595 6.92 -10.89 3.97
CA LEU A 595 5.74 -11.73 3.77
C LEU A 595 4.66 -10.91 3.06
N CYS A 596 4.46 -11.21 1.78
CA CYS A 596 3.53 -10.54 0.88
C CYS A 596 2.23 -11.35 0.82
N LEU A 597 1.23 -10.93 1.59
CA LEU A 597 -0.03 -11.67 1.76
C LEU A 597 -0.96 -11.46 0.56
N GLY A 598 -1.76 -12.48 0.24
CA GLY A 598 -2.92 -12.34 -0.64
C GLY A 598 -4.04 -11.56 0.03
N HIS A 599 -5.14 -11.30 -0.70
CA HIS A 599 -6.30 -10.64 -0.11
C HIS A 599 -7.28 -11.64 0.54
N ILE A 600 -7.92 -11.21 1.63
CA ILE A 600 -9.11 -11.90 2.16
C ILE A 600 -10.37 -11.38 1.49
N VAL A 601 -11.21 -12.31 1.05
CA VAL A 601 -12.52 -12.05 0.45
C VAL A 601 -13.63 -12.75 1.24
N ALA A 602 -14.87 -12.35 0.98
CA ALA A 602 -16.03 -12.99 1.58
C ALA A 602 -16.17 -14.46 1.14
N GLU A 603 -17.06 -15.20 1.80
CA GLU A 603 -17.30 -16.63 1.55
C GLU A 603 -17.72 -16.93 0.10
N ASP A 604 -18.38 -15.97 -0.56
CA ASP A 604 -18.78 -16.02 -1.96
C ASP A 604 -17.64 -15.75 -2.96
N GLY A 605 -16.44 -15.43 -2.48
CA GLY A 605 -15.25 -15.13 -3.29
C GLY A 605 -15.16 -13.69 -3.82
N ARG A 606 -16.14 -12.83 -3.50
CA ARG A 606 -16.15 -11.42 -3.92
C ARG A 606 -15.47 -10.53 -2.87
N LYS A 607 -14.91 -9.40 -3.32
CA LYS A 607 -14.38 -8.36 -2.44
C LYS A 607 -15.47 -7.91 -1.45
N MET A 608 -15.10 -7.77 -0.18
CA MET A 608 -16.02 -7.28 0.85
C MET A 608 -16.36 -5.82 0.59
N SER A 609 -17.65 -5.48 0.51
CA SER A 609 -18.10 -4.10 0.33
C SER A 609 -19.44 -3.84 1.01
N LYS A 610 -19.66 -2.59 1.45
CA LYS A 610 -20.92 -2.16 2.08
C LYS A 610 -22.10 -2.33 1.12
N HIS A 611 -21.87 -2.07 -0.17
CA HIS A 611 -22.90 -2.18 -1.20
C HIS A 611 -23.38 -3.63 -1.42
N LEU A 612 -22.47 -4.61 -1.35
CA LEU A 612 -22.82 -6.03 -1.50
C LEU A 612 -23.37 -6.66 -0.21
N GLY A 613 -23.30 -5.97 0.93
CA GLY A 613 -23.76 -6.49 2.22
C GLY A 613 -22.99 -7.73 2.71
N ASN A 614 -21.80 -7.98 2.16
CA ASN A 614 -21.00 -9.18 2.42
C ASN A 614 -19.80 -8.92 3.34
N ILE A 615 -19.82 -7.83 4.10
CA ILE A 615 -18.74 -7.48 5.03
C ILE A 615 -18.83 -8.39 6.25
N LEU A 616 -17.70 -9.02 6.57
CA LEU A 616 -17.48 -9.67 7.85
C LEU A 616 -16.69 -8.72 8.74
N GLU A 617 -17.23 -8.41 9.90
CA GLU A 617 -16.57 -7.56 10.90
C GLU A 617 -15.74 -8.44 11.85
N PRO A 618 -14.52 -8.01 12.24
CA PRO A 618 -13.61 -8.85 13.02
C PRO A 618 -14.12 -9.12 14.44
N MET A 619 -14.73 -8.15 15.11
CA MET A 619 -15.23 -8.30 16.49
C MET A 619 -16.34 -9.37 16.58
N PRO A 620 -17.44 -9.30 15.78
CA PRO A 620 -18.46 -10.36 15.78
C PRO A 620 -17.91 -11.75 15.46
N LEU A 621 -16.94 -11.87 14.53
CA LEU A 621 -16.33 -13.16 14.22
C LEU A 621 -15.60 -13.76 15.43
N MET A 622 -14.84 -12.93 16.16
CA MET A 622 -14.13 -13.39 17.36
C MET A 622 -15.10 -13.68 18.52
N ASP A 623 -16.16 -12.90 18.67
CA ASP A 623 -17.16 -13.11 19.73
C ASP A 623 -18.03 -14.36 19.49
N GLU A 624 -18.14 -14.83 18.25
CA GLU A 624 -18.85 -16.07 17.91
C GLU A 624 -17.94 -17.31 17.92
N HIS A 625 -16.74 -17.23 17.31
CA HIS A 625 -15.87 -18.40 17.09
C HIS A 625 -14.61 -18.44 17.95
N GLY A 626 -14.27 -17.33 18.61
CA GLY A 626 -12.99 -17.12 19.27
C GLY A 626 -11.92 -16.51 18.36
N ALA A 627 -11.06 -15.68 18.92
CA ALA A 627 -9.86 -15.14 18.28
C ALA A 627 -8.91 -16.25 17.82
N ASP A 628 -8.72 -17.32 18.60
CA ASP A 628 -7.82 -18.42 18.22
C ASP A 628 -8.27 -19.12 16.93
N ALA A 629 -9.58 -19.24 16.70
CA ALA A 629 -10.11 -19.80 15.46
C ALA A 629 -9.80 -18.90 14.25
N LEU A 630 -9.97 -17.59 14.41
CA LEU A 630 -9.64 -16.61 13.38
C LEU A 630 -8.13 -16.57 13.10
N ARG A 631 -7.29 -16.59 14.14
CA ARG A 631 -5.81 -16.65 14.03
C ARG A 631 -5.33 -17.90 13.30
N TRP A 632 -5.91 -19.04 13.63
CA TRP A 632 -5.63 -20.29 12.94
C TRP A 632 -6.04 -20.22 11.47
N PHE A 633 -7.20 -19.64 11.15
CA PHE A 633 -7.58 -19.42 9.75
C PHE A 633 -6.52 -18.60 9.00
N MET A 634 -6.09 -17.48 9.57
CA MET A 634 -5.11 -16.59 8.92
C MET A 634 -3.77 -17.28 8.66
N THR A 635 -3.29 -18.13 9.56
CA THR A 635 -1.94 -18.71 9.46
C THR A 635 -1.91 -20.11 8.81
N ALA A 636 -2.92 -20.93 9.07
CA ALA A 636 -2.88 -22.36 8.78
C ALA A 636 -3.86 -22.81 7.68
N SER A 637 -4.87 -22.00 7.34
CA SER A 637 -5.90 -22.40 6.36
C SER A 637 -5.55 -21.93 4.96
N GLY A 638 -5.14 -22.86 4.10
CA GLY A 638 -4.72 -22.55 2.73
C GLY A 638 -3.38 -21.83 2.66
N SER A 639 -3.06 -21.27 1.50
CA SER A 639 -1.83 -20.50 1.29
C SER A 639 -2.09 -19.02 1.59
N PRO A 640 -1.33 -18.37 2.49
CA PRO A 640 -1.47 -16.93 2.77
C PRO A 640 -1.02 -16.07 1.59
N TRP A 641 -0.30 -16.65 0.63
CA TRP A 641 0.14 -15.98 -0.60
C TRP A 641 -0.98 -15.82 -1.63
N LEU A 642 -2.11 -16.51 -1.44
CA LEU A 642 -3.23 -16.54 -2.38
C LEU A 642 -4.46 -15.87 -1.77
N GLN A 643 -5.41 -15.49 -2.63
CA GLN A 643 -6.71 -15.02 -2.17
C GLN A 643 -7.45 -16.12 -1.41
N ARG A 644 -7.94 -15.80 -0.20
CA ARG A 644 -8.66 -16.77 0.67
C ARG A 644 -10.02 -16.27 1.09
N ARG A 645 -10.94 -17.21 1.27
CA ARG A 645 -12.35 -16.96 1.63
C ARG A 645 -12.54 -17.20 3.12
N VAL A 646 -12.92 -16.15 3.84
CA VAL A 646 -13.27 -16.24 5.27
C VAL A 646 -14.79 -16.33 5.43
N GLY A 647 -15.25 -17.11 6.41
CA GLY A 647 -16.67 -17.32 6.69
C GLY A 647 -16.90 -18.15 7.95
N HIS A 648 -18.13 -18.15 8.46
CA HIS A 648 -18.49 -18.83 9.70
C HIS A 648 -18.25 -20.35 9.64
N HIS A 649 -18.52 -20.97 8.48
CA HIS A 649 -18.35 -22.42 8.31
C HIS A 649 -16.90 -22.88 8.52
N VAL A 650 -15.93 -22.21 7.88
CA VAL A 650 -14.51 -22.60 8.00
C VAL A 650 -13.99 -22.38 9.42
N LEU A 651 -14.40 -21.30 10.10
CA LEU A 651 -14.03 -21.04 11.48
C LEU A 651 -14.60 -22.11 12.42
N GLN A 652 -15.87 -22.48 12.24
CA GLN A 652 -16.47 -23.53 13.06
C GLN A 652 -15.84 -24.91 12.84
N GLU A 653 -15.37 -25.22 11.61
CA GLU A 653 -14.59 -26.43 11.37
C GLU A 653 -13.25 -26.43 12.13
N ILE A 654 -12.54 -25.30 12.15
CA ILE A 654 -11.27 -25.14 12.88
C ILE A 654 -11.50 -25.37 14.37
N VAL A 655 -12.53 -24.75 14.94
CA VAL A 655 -12.92 -24.94 16.34
C VAL A 655 -13.13 -26.43 16.64
N ARG A 656 -13.96 -27.10 15.83
CA ARG A 656 -14.35 -28.49 16.08
C ARG A 656 -13.22 -29.50 15.88
N LYS A 657 -12.45 -29.36 14.79
CA LYS A 657 -11.45 -30.38 14.38
C LYS A 657 -10.12 -30.18 15.09
N THR A 658 -9.73 -28.94 15.38
CA THR A 658 -8.40 -28.63 15.94
C THR A 658 -8.50 -28.21 17.40
N LEU A 659 -9.16 -27.09 17.69
CA LEU A 659 -9.09 -26.46 19.01
C LEU A 659 -9.75 -27.33 20.09
N LEU A 660 -10.96 -27.84 19.82
CA LEU A 660 -11.67 -28.72 20.75
C LEU A 660 -11.01 -30.10 20.87
N THR A 661 -10.35 -30.61 19.84
CA THR A 661 -9.62 -31.89 19.92
C THR A 661 -8.42 -31.77 20.87
N TYR A 662 -7.65 -30.68 20.77
CA TYR A 662 -6.58 -30.35 21.72
C TYR A 662 -7.13 -30.13 23.14
N TRP A 663 -8.17 -29.30 23.29
CA TRP A 663 -8.81 -29.01 24.58
C TRP A 663 -9.30 -30.28 25.29
N ASN A 664 -10.02 -31.14 24.57
CA ASN A 664 -10.55 -32.38 25.11
C ASN A 664 -9.45 -33.37 25.52
N THR A 665 -8.30 -33.33 24.85
CA THR A 665 -7.13 -34.14 25.21
C THR A 665 -6.50 -33.64 26.52
N ALA A 666 -6.45 -32.33 26.74
CA ALA A 666 -6.05 -31.74 28.03
C ALA A 666 -7.07 -32.03 29.14
N SER A 667 -8.36 -31.86 28.87
CA SER A 667 -9.45 -32.23 29.78
C SER A 667 -9.35 -33.69 30.22
N PHE A 668 -9.15 -34.61 29.26
CA PHE A 668 -8.94 -36.03 29.52
C PHE A 668 -7.77 -36.27 30.48
N LEU A 669 -6.60 -35.64 30.26
CA LEU A 669 -5.47 -35.79 31.19
C LEU A 669 -5.85 -35.35 32.60
N THR A 670 -6.40 -34.14 32.76
CA THR A 670 -6.71 -33.60 34.10
C THR A 670 -7.73 -34.46 34.85
N LEU A 671 -8.72 -35.00 34.14
CA LEU A 671 -9.73 -35.90 34.71
C LEU A 671 -9.10 -37.18 35.27
N TYR A 672 -8.32 -37.89 34.45
CA TYR A 672 -7.75 -39.18 34.87
C TYR A 672 -6.55 -39.04 35.80
N ALA A 673 -5.76 -37.98 35.66
CA ALA A 673 -4.73 -37.66 36.64
C ALA A 673 -5.36 -37.38 38.02
N GLY A 674 -6.40 -36.53 38.08
CA GLY A 674 -7.11 -36.23 39.31
C GLY A 674 -7.80 -37.45 39.93
N ALA A 675 -8.44 -38.30 39.11
CA ALA A 675 -9.10 -39.52 39.59
C ALA A 675 -8.14 -40.55 40.19
N ASN A 676 -6.87 -40.54 39.75
CA ASN A 676 -5.82 -41.45 40.23
C ASN A 676 -4.83 -40.79 41.19
N ASP A 677 -5.09 -39.56 41.66
CA ASP A 677 -4.19 -38.73 42.49
C ASP A 677 -2.76 -38.66 41.91
N TRP A 678 -2.67 -38.70 40.58
CA TRP A 678 -1.40 -38.69 39.86
C TRP A 678 -0.95 -37.26 39.57
N ALA A 679 0.35 -37.06 39.63
CA ALA A 679 0.97 -35.78 39.37
C ALA A 679 2.38 -35.93 38.79
N PRO A 680 2.82 -34.97 37.94
CA PRO A 680 4.19 -34.92 37.42
C PRO A 680 5.27 -34.79 38.50
N ALA A 681 4.94 -34.48 39.75
CA ALA A 681 5.93 -34.32 40.82
C ALA A 681 5.94 -35.46 41.86
N THR A 682 5.00 -36.41 41.79
CA THR A 682 4.68 -37.30 42.94
C THR A 682 5.24 -38.72 42.88
N GLY A 683 6.06 -39.09 41.89
CA GLY A 683 6.74 -40.39 41.94
C GLY A 683 7.77 -40.59 40.85
N PRO A 684 8.62 -41.62 40.93
CA PRO A 684 9.40 -42.04 39.77
C PRO A 684 8.47 -42.76 38.78
N TRP A 685 8.21 -42.16 37.62
CA TRP A 685 7.63 -42.87 36.48
C TRP A 685 8.76 -43.47 35.61
N PRO A 686 8.49 -44.53 34.83
CA PRO A 686 9.52 -45.20 34.07
C PRO A 686 10.26 -44.24 33.12
N PRO A 687 11.61 -44.34 33.04
CA PRO A 687 12.39 -43.66 32.00
C PRO A 687 11.81 -43.96 30.63
N VAL A 688 11.95 -43.03 29.67
CA VAL A 688 11.38 -43.18 28.32
C VAL A 688 11.75 -44.52 27.68
N ALA A 689 12.98 -45.01 27.88
CA ALA A 689 13.44 -46.30 27.36
C ALA A 689 12.60 -47.50 27.83
N ASP A 690 12.10 -47.45 29.07
CA ASP A 690 11.36 -48.52 29.74
C ASP A 690 9.83 -48.38 29.56
N ARG A 691 9.37 -47.28 28.94
CA ARG A 691 7.94 -47.10 28.66
C ARG A 691 7.47 -48.04 27.54
N PRO A 692 6.20 -48.47 27.56
CA PRO A 692 5.57 -49.20 26.47
C PRO A 692 5.82 -48.59 25.08
N LEU A 693 5.82 -49.45 24.04
CA LEU A 693 6.09 -49.04 22.66
C LEU A 693 5.24 -47.86 22.20
N LEU A 694 3.96 -47.85 22.56
CA LEU A 694 3.03 -46.79 22.15
C LEU A 694 3.37 -45.43 22.79
N ASP A 695 3.93 -45.41 24.00
CA ASP A 695 4.39 -44.19 24.67
C ASP A 695 5.66 -43.65 24.03
N ARG A 696 6.63 -44.54 23.76
CA ARG A 696 7.86 -44.19 23.05
C ARG A 696 7.58 -43.66 21.65
N TRP A 697 6.59 -44.23 20.95
CA TRP A 697 6.12 -43.72 19.67
C TRP A 697 5.56 -42.30 19.80
N ALA A 698 4.67 -42.03 20.77
CA ALA A 698 4.07 -40.71 20.95
C ALA A 698 5.12 -39.61 21.22
N LEU A 699 6.15 -39.94 22.01
CA LEU A 699 7.28 -39.04 22.27
C LEU A 699 8.22 -38.87 21.07
N SER A 700 8.44 -39.95 20.30
CA SER A 700 9.21 -39.87 19.05
C SER A 700 8.52 -38.96 18.03
N GLU A 701 7.21 -39.08 17.87
CA GLU A 701 6.42 -38.21 17.00
C GLU A 701 6.41 -36.76 17.50
N LEU A 702 6.40 -36.55 18.83
CA LEU A 702 6.49 -35.22 19.43
C LEU A 702 7.83 -34.52 19.13
N HIS A 703 8.94 -35.25 19.21
CA HIS A 703 10.26 -34.71 18.88
C HIS A 703 10.36 -34.37 17.38
N ARG A 704 9.85 -35.26 16.52
CA ARG A 704 9.75 -34.99 15.07
C ARG A 704 8.91 -33.75 14.79
N LEU A 705 7.74 -33.63 15.44
CA LEU A 705 6.89 -32.44 15.35
C LEU A 705 7.66 -31.19 15.76
N THR A 706 8.39 -31.24 16.88
CA THR A 706 9.17 -30.10 17.40
C THR A 706 10.19 -29.62 16.38
N GLU A 707 10.97 -30.52 15.78
CA GLU A 707 11.94 -30.19 14.75
C GLU A 707 11.28 -29.59 13.49
N GLU A 708 10.23 -30.25 12.98
CA GLU A 708 9.56 -29.84 11.75
C GLU A 708 8.80 -28.53 11.89
N VAL A 709 8.12 -28.29 13.02
CA VAL A 709 7.41 -27.04 13.32
C VAL A 709 8.39 -25.90 13.54
N THR A 710 9.49 -26.14 14.27
CA THR A 710 10.54 -25.12 14.45
C THR A 710 11.13 -24.71 13.11
N GLY A 711 11.47 -25.68 12.25
CA GLY A 711 11.96 -25.40 10.90
C GLY A 711 10.96 -24.62 10.04
N ALA A 712 9.67 -24.93 10.14
CA ALA A 712 8.62 -24.23 9.41
C ALA A 712 8.42 -22.78 9.90
N TYR A 713 8.51 -22.51 11.21
CA TYR A 713 8.49 -21.14 11.72
C TYR A 713 9.73 -20.35 11.28
N GLU A 714 10.92 -20.96 11.31
CA GLU A 714 12.15 -20.32 10.84
C GLU A 714 12.10 -19.95 9.35
N SER A 715 11.40 -20.73 8.53
CA SER A 715 11.21 -20.44 7.10
C SER A 715 9.89 -19.72 6.79
N PHE A 716 9.20 -19.17 7.78
CA PHE A 716 7.91 -18.47 7.64
C PHE A 716 6.76 -19.27 6.99
N ASP A 717 6.84 -20.62 6.98
CA ASP A 717 5.84 -21.53 6.38
C ASP A 717 4.72 -21.89 7.39
N THR A 718 3.89 -20.89 7.69
CA THR A 718 2.74 -21.07 8.59
C THR A 718 1.69 -22.10 8.12
N PRO A 719 1.43 -22.31 6.80
CA PRO A 719 0.57 -23.41 6.37
C PRO A 719 1.13 -24.78 6.77
N ARG A 720 2.45 -24.98 6.68
CA ARG A 720 3.07 -26.22 7.13
C ARG A 720 2.99 -26.38 8.64
N VAL A 721 3.23 -25.31 9.41
CA VAL A 721 3.02 -25.30 10.88
C VAL A 721 1.61 -25.81 11.21
N GLY A 722 0.59 -25.22 10.59
CA GLY A 722 -0.81 -25.59 10.78
C GLY A 722 -1.11 -27.06 10.48
N ARG A 723 -0.64 -27.56 9.33
CA ARG A 723 -0.82 -28.97 8.94
C ARG A 723 -0.17 -29.94 9.91
N LEU A 724 1.06 -29.65 10.34
CA LEU A 724 1.82 -30.50 11.27
C LEU A 724 1.17 -30.54 12.65
N LEU A 725 0.78 -29.38 13.18
CA LEU A 725 0.11 -29.27 14.48
C LEU A 725 -1.26 -29.97 14.47
N ALA A 726 -2.09 -29.73 13.45
CA ALA A 726 -3.40 -30.39 13.34
C ALA A 726 -3.28 -31.91 13.21
N GLY A 727 -2.31 -32.39 12.41
CA GLY A 727 -2.04 -33.83 12.27
C GLY A 727 -1.64 -34.47 13.60
N TYR A 728 -0.71 -33.85 14.34
CA TYR A 728 -0.29 -34.39 15.63
C TYR A 728 -1.38 -34.33 16.71
N VAL A 729 -2.19 -33.26 16.74
CA VAL A 729 -3.36 -33.17 17.63
C VAL A 729 -4.33 -34.33 17.38
N ASP A 730 -4.58 -34.67 16.12
CA ASP A 730 -5.40 -35.82 15.76
C ASP A 730 -4.76 -37.15 16.19
N ASP A 731 -3.48 -37.37 15.89
CA ASP A 731 -2.76 -38.59 16.27
C ASP A 731 -2.72 -38.78 17.80
N LEU A 732 -2.48 -37.71 18.56
CA LEU A 732 -2.46 -37.77 20.02
C LEU A 732 -3.85 -38.16 20.58
N SER A 733 -4.92 -37.59 20.03
CA SER A 733 -6.29 -37.83 20.51
C SER A 733 -6.86 -39.17 20.01
N ASN A 734 -6.89 -39.35 18.70
CA ASN A 734 -7.58 -40.46 18.03
C ASN A 734 -6.75 -41.74 17.92
N TRP A 735 -5.42 -41.65 18.04
CA TRP A 735 -4.54 -42.82 18.05
C TRP A 735 -4.01 -43.13 19.46
N TYR A 736 -3.22 -42.24 20.05
CA TYR A 736 -2.56 -42.50 21.35
C TYR A 736 -3.58 -42.65 22.48
N VAL A 737 -4.34 -41.58 22.78
CA VAL A 737 -5.31 -41.58 23.89
C VAL A 737 -6.35 -42.68 23.70
N ARG A 738 -6.90 -42.82 22.48
CA ARG A 738 -7.90 -43.86 22.17
C ARG A 738 -7.41 -45.28 22.45
N ARG A 739 -6.18 -45.63 22.06
CA ARG A 739 -5.61 -46.97 22.24
C ARG A 739 -5.05 -47.20 23.66
N SER A 740 -4.81 -46.13 24.41
CA SER A 740 -4.33 -46.18 25.80
C SER A 740 -5.43 -45.96 26.86
N ARG A 741 -6.71 -45.75 26.51
CA ARG A 741 -7.80 -45.42 27.47
C ARG A 741 -7.83 -46.30 28.71
N ARG A 742 -7.72 -47.61 28.54
CA ARG A 742 -7.71 -48.57 29.66
C ARG A 742 -6.57 -48.29 30.65
N ARG A 743 -5.40 -47.90 30.15
CA ARG A 743 -4.23 -47.57 30.97
C ARG A 743 -4.45 -46.30 31.80
N PHE A 744 -5.16 -45.32 31.25
CA PHE A 744 -5.58 -44.12 32.00
C PHE A 744 -6.64 -44.43 33.07
N TRP A 745 -7.57 -45.36 32.80
CA TRP A 745 -8.51 -45.87 33.81
C TRP A 745 -7.83 -46.57 34.97
N GLU A 746 -6.78 -47.34 34.67
CA GLU A 746 -5.97 -48.06 35.65
C GLU A 746 -4.91 -47.17 36.34
N GLY A 747 -4.80 -45.88 35.97
CA GLY A 747 -3.85 -44.95 36.58
C GLY A 747 -2.38 -45.21 36.22
N ASP A 748 -2.10 -45.81 35.05
CA ASP A 748 -0.73 -46.14 34.61
C ASP A 748 0.19 -44.90 34.59
N PRO A 749 1.22 -44.84 35.45
CA PRO A 749 2.10 -43.68 35.55
C PRO A 749 2.86 -43.38 34.24
N ALA A 750 3.17 -44.38 33.42
CA ALA A 750 3.87 -44.17 32.15
C ALA A 750 2.96 -43.49 31.11
N ALA A 751 1.68 -43.85 31.06
CA ALA A 751 0.71 -43.24 30.14
C ALA A 751 0.41 -41.79 30.53
N LEU A 752 0.20 -41.54 31.83
CA LEU A 752 -0.06 -40.20 32.37
C LEU A 752 1.13 -39.26 32.19
N ALA A 753 2.36 -39.73 32.50
CA ALA A 753 3.58 -38.97 32.27
C ALA A 753 3.80 -38.66 30.77
N THR A 754 3.57 -39.64 29.90
CA THR A 754 3.73 -39.43 28.45
C THR A 754 2.73 -38.42 27.91
N LEU A 755 1.45 -38.51 28.27
CA LEU A 755 0.45 -37.54 27.82
C LEU A 755 0.75 -36.13 28.36
N HIS A 756 1.24 -36.01 29.59
CA HIS A 756 1.67 -34.73 30.14
C HIS A 756 2.84 -34.13 29.36
N GLU A 757 3.88 -34.92 29.06
CA GLU A 757 5.03 -34.49 28.25
C GLU A 757 4.60 -34.06 26.83
N CYS A 758 3.71 -34.82 26.20
CA CYS A 758 3.10 -34.46 24.91
C CYS A 758 2.36 -33.12 24.97
N LEU A 759 1.48 -32.93 25.96
CA LEU A 759 0.73 -31.69 26.10
C LEU A 759 1.65 -30.51 26.44
N TYR A 760 2.69 -30.70 27.26
CA TYR A 760 3.64 -29.66 27.61
C TYR A 760 4.33 -29.08 26.36
N LEU A 761 4.98 -29.93 25.54
CA LEU A 761 5.67 -29.47 24.33
C LEU A 761 4.68 -28.97 23.26
N LEU A 762 3.56 -29.67 23.05
CA LEU A 762 2.54 -29.27 22.08
C LEU A 762 1.96 -27.88 22.39
N THR A 763 1.70 -27.59 23.67
CA THR A 763 1.20 -26.27 24.11
C THR A 763 2.18 -25.16 23.73
N MET A 764 3.48 -25.37 23.92
CA MET A 764 4.50 -24.40 23.53
C MET A 764 4.57 -24.21 22.01
N LEU A 765 4.47 -25.29 21.22
CA LEU A 765 4.51 -25.21 19.75
C LEU A 765 3.29 -24.50 19.16
N MET A 766 2.12 -24.64 19.80
CA MET A 766 0.87 -24.00 19.39
C MET A 766 0.75 -22.54 19.84
N ALA A 767 1.44 -22.13 20.92
CA ALA A 767 1.28 -20.84 21.57
C ALA A 767 1.45 -19.61 20.65
N PRO A 768 2.37 -19.58 19.67
CA PRO A 768 2.46 -18.44 18.75
C PRO A 768 1.19 -18.24 17.89
N VAL A 769 0.50 -19.32 17.53
CA VAL A 769 -0.66 -19.30 16.63
C VAL A 769 -1.97 -19.13 17.38
N VAL A 770 -2.15 -19.88 18.49
CA VAL A 770 -3.37 -19.90 19.31
C VAL A 770 -3.07 -19.58 20.78
N PRO A 771 -2.73 -18.32 21.11
CA PRO A 771 -2.19 -17.97 22.42
C PRO A 771 -3.21 -18.09 23.55
N PHE A 772 -4.53 -18.04 23.30
CA PHE A 772 -5.51 -18.04 24.38
C PHE A 772 -5.77 -19.42 24.95
N VAL A 773 -6.14 -20.37 24.09
CA VAL A 773 -6.39 -21.77 24.47
C VAL A 773 -5.13 -22.40 25.06
N THR A 774 -3.96 -22.07 24.50
CA THR A 774 -2.68 -22.58 25.01
C THR A 774 -2.30 -21.96 26.35
N GLU A 775 -2.54 -20.65 26.58
CA GLU A 775 -2.34 -20.03 27.89
C GLU A 775 -3.27 -20.68 28.93
N ARG A 776 -4.54 -20.92 28.60
CA ARG A 776 -5.47 -21.56 29.55
C ARG A 776 -5.01 -22.97 29.91
N VAL A 777 -4.64 -23.79 28.93
CA VAL A 777 -4.11 -25.13 29.18
C VAL A 777 -2.79 -25.05 29.96
N TRP A 778 -1.93 -24.07 29.69
CA TRP A 778 -0.70 -23.86 30.44
C TRP A 778 -0.98 -23.57 31.92
N GLN A 779 -1.92 -22.66 32.22
CA GLN A 779 -2.29 -22.30 33.59
C GLN A 779 -2.88 -23.48 34.38
N ASP A 780 -3.64 -24.35 33.71
CA ASP A 780 -4.35 -25.45 34.37
C ASP A 780 -3.56 -26.77 34.41
N VAL A 781 -2.73 -27.04 33.40
CA VAL A 781 -2.01 -28.31 33.20
C VAL A 781 -0.52 -28.19 33.50
N VAL A 782 0.13 -27.06 33.21
CA VAL A 782 1.61 -26.95 33.31
C VAL A 782 2.04 -26.18 34.55
N ARG A 783 1.54 -24.96 34.75
CA ARG A 783 1.91 -24.06 35.85
C ARG A 783 1.80 -24.69 37.25
N PRO A 784 0.83 -25.56 37.57
CA PRO A 784 0.77 -26.19 38.89
C PRO A 784 2.02 -27.04 39.24
N TRP A 785 2.83 -27.38 38.23
CA TRP A 785 3.95 -28.32 38.34
C TRP A 785 5.31 -27.75 37.92
N GLY A 786 5.33 -26.65 37.16
CA GLY A 786 6.56 -25.94 36.84
C GLY A 786 7.20 -25.27 38.06
N PRO A 787 8.51 -24.94 38.04
CA PRO A 787 9.06 -23.99 38.99
C PRO A 787 8.18 -22.72 38.94
N HIS A 788 7.85 -22.15 40.09
CA HIS A 788 7.20 -20.84 40.13
C HIS A 788 8.18 -19.83 39.51
N ILE A 789 8.09 -19.62 38.20
CA ILE A 789 8.77 -18.52 37.54
C ILE A 789 7.97 -17.30 37.98
N SER A 790 8.51 -16.63 39.00
CA SER A 790 7.97 -15.42 39.63
C SER A 790 7.76 -14.33 38.62
#